data_AF-A0A1F7VJS9-F1
#
_entry.id   AF-A0A1F7VJS9-F1
#
_cell.length_a   1.000
_cell.length_b   1.000
_cell.length_c   1.000
_cell.angle_alpha   90.00
_cell.angle_beta   90.00
_cell.angle_gamma   90.00
#
_symmetry.space_group_name_H-M   'P 1'
#
loop_
_entity.id
_entity.type
_entity.pdbx_description
1 polymer ?
#
loop_
_entity_poly.entity_id
_entity_poly.type
_entity_poly.pdbx_seq_one_letter_code
_entity_poly.pdbx_strand_id
1 'polypeptide(L)'
;MDTPLLQKFTTHYKQVLARAHQIAHDNGAPEIKPIHVIWALVIEPGSLATEILRKAGLKAPDAMAAAHIPPREEEVFSFPLADSLKSVITQSVYAASRHRHKYIGTEHLLLSILNTQDQDIQETLARHKIDQALLKKHLGLVMKSTSRFPDLTLALTHDEPDEEEEEDAPRGQKKSTTPALDFFGRELTAPDAQGKIDPVIGRTREINRIIQILSRKTKNNPVLLGDPGVGKTAIVEGLAKRIHEGSVPDLLLKKRIYSLDLSLMVAGTMYRGEFESRIKQVIDEAKDNSDLILFIDELHTIIGAGSASGSLDAANILKPALARGEIRCIGATTYEEYKRHIETDPALERRFQAIQVEEPSVEETVAILKGIKPAYERHHRVRVDDQALRAAAQLSAQYLPEKRLPDKAIDLMDEAAAMQHIAHGSVPHVREMRALDTQIAQAVRKKEDAVRAEDFPRALAFKEEERALHAARTALADKAAHATAGNPPAATVTEADIIRVLSDMTGIPLGAIQEEERTHLAHADTQLRARIVGQDEALRDVAGFIRRARAGLAGTERPIGSFIFLGPSGVGKTETAKALAEVVFRDPRALIRLDMAEYGESFNVSKLIGAPAGYVGFREGGKLTEMVRRKPYAVILLDEIEKAHPDVFNLFLSILDEGRITDATGRRIDFRNTIIIMTSNIGLAAFNEHAALGFAERRGAAEEEQYAHLKETALKELRERFRPEFLNRVDRILVFHPLDRAALRAVVLLQLSRVAASLAAQGHTFAWDDRAADALTARSVSPGEGARKVTRIVREYVEDAIADRMLESDMPRHAAFTLTAKDGAPALVLCAAPRRAGARRTPKRAQAVPQ
;
A
#
# COMPACT_ATOMS: atom_id res chain seq x y z
N MET A 1 1.26 24.68 38.07
CA MET A 1 2.71 24.43 38.12
C MET A 1 3.37 25.40 37.15
N ASP A 2 3.83 26.55 37.62
CA ASP A 2 4.92 27.22 36.90
C ASP A 2 6.12 26.28 36.92
N THR A 3 7.02 26.38 35.94
CA THR A 3 8.50 26.25 36.09
C THR A 3 9.23 25.35 35.07
N PRO A 4 10.52 25.67 34.78
CA PRO A 4 11.50 24.92 33.97
C PRO A 4 11.58 23.38 34.10
N LEU A 5 10.88 22.75 35.04
CA LEU A 5 10.82 21.29 35.19
C LEU A 5 10.14 20.61 33.99
N LEU A 6 9.06 21.21 33.45
CA LEU A 6 8.34 20.71 32.27
C LEU A 6 9.24 20.65 31.01
N GLN A 7 10.30 21.46 30.95
CA GLN A 7 11.28 21.41 29.86
C GLN A 7 12.26 20.23 30.00
N LYS A 8 12.36 19.60 31.18
CA LYS A 8 13.19 18.41 31.41
C LYS A 8 12.46 17.10 31.09
N PHE A 9 11.14 17.11 30.93
CA PHE A 9 10.38 15.93 30.51
C PHE A 9 10.56 15.67 29.02
N THR A 10 10.84 14.42 28.65
CA THR A 10 10.91 14.02 27.23
C THR A 10 9.55 14.16 26.54
N THR A 11 9.55 14.26 25.21
CA THR A 11 8.32 14.36 24.41
C THR A 11 7.38 13.19 24.68
N HIS A 12 7.89 11.95 24.69
CA HIS A 12 7.09 10.76 25.01
C HIS A 12 6.54 10.78 26.43
N TYR A 13 7.30 11.26 27.42
CA TYR A 13 6.79 11.40 28.79
C TYR A 13 5.57 12.34 28.84
N LYS A 14 5.64 13.49 28.14
CA LYS A 14 4.52 14.43 28.07
C LYS A 14 3.32 13.82 27.35
N GLN A 15 3.55 13.12 26.24
CA GLN A 15 2.51 12.44 25.48
C GLN A 15 1.83 11.34 26.29
N VAL A 16 2.58 10.59 27.11
CA VAL A 16 2.02 9.61 28.05
C VAL A 16 1.06 10.28 29.04
N LEU A 17 1.43 11.41 29.63
CA LEU A 17 0.52 12.14 30.54
C LEU A 17 -0.73 12.64 29.81
N ALA A 18 -0.58 13.15 28.58
CA ALA A 18 -1.70 13.59 27.74
C ALA A 18 -2.65 12.43 27.38
N ARG A 19 -2.13 11.24 27.09
CA ARG A 19 -2.93 10.05 26.83
C ARG A 19 -3.58 9.51 28.10
N ALA A 20 -2.89 9.55 29.23
CA ALA A 20 -3.46 9.12 30.51
C ALA A 20 -4.68 9.98 30.89
N HIS A 21 -4.66 11.27 30.56
CA HIS A 21 -5.81 12.15 30.66
C HIS A 21 -6.99 11.66 29.80
N GLN A 22 -6.75 11.40 28.51
CA GLN A 22 -7.80 10.91 27.61
C GLN A 22 -8.40 9.59 28.11
N ILE A 23 -7.55 8.66 28.55
CA ILE A 23 -7.97 7.38 29.10
C ILE A 23 -8.82 7.56 30.36
N ALA A 24 -8.43 8.45 31.27
CA ALA A 24 -9.20 8.74 32.48
C ALA A 24 -10.58 9.31 32.12
N HIS A 25 -10.62 10.25 31.19
CA HIS A 25 -11.85 10.88 30.71
C HIS A 25 -12.79 9.88 30.05
N ASP A 26 -12.29 9.05 29.14
CA ASP A 26 -13.09 8.05 28.41
C ASP A 26 -13.64 6.96 29.34
N ASN A 27 -12.91 6.65 30.42
CA ASN A 27 -13.36 5.74 31.47
C ASN A 27 -14.31 6.39 32.49
N GLY A 28 -14.63 7.69 32.36
CA GLY A 28 -15.45 8.43 33.32
C GLY A 28 -14.81 8.55 34.71
N ALA A 29 -13.49 8.45 34.82
CA ALA A 29 -12.78 8.54 36.08
C ALA A 29 -12.73 10.01 36.58
N PRO A 30 -12.95 10.27 37.88
CA PRO A 30 -12.96 11.64 38.40
C PRO A 30 -11.57 12.30 38.48
N GLU A 31 -10.51 11.50 38.38
CA GLU A 31 -9.11 11.93 38.45
C GLU A 31 -8.19 10.97 37.65
N ILE A 32 -7.00 11.44 37.29
CA ILE A 32 -5.97 10.62 36.66
C ILE A 32 -5.21 9.84 37.74
N LYS A 33 -5.23 8.50 37.65
CA LYS A 33 -4.56 7.56 38.54
C LYS A 33 -3.34 6.91 37.86
N PRO A 34 -2.40 6.32 38.63
CA PRO A 34 -1.25 5.59 38.08
C PRO A 34 -1.62 4.51 37.05
N ILE A 35 -2.76 3.82 37.23
CA ILE A 35 -3.24 2.81 36.28
C ILE A 35 -3.50 3.38 34.88
N HIS A 36 -4.01 4.62 34.75
CA HIS A 36 -4.21 5.27 33.46
C HIS A 36 -2.87 5.57 32.77
N VAL A 37 -1.84 5.88 33.56
CA VAL A 37 -0.48 6.11 33.06
C VAL A 37 0.15 4.82 32.57
N ILE A 38 -0.06 3.68 33.24
CA ILE A 38 0.40 2.38 32.71
C ILE A 38 -0.21 2.11 31.34
N TRP A 39 -1.53 2.29 31.18
CA TRP A 39 -2.18 2.06 29.89
C TRP A 39 -1.67 3.04 28.82
N ALA A 40 -1.46 4.31 29.17
CA ALA A 40 -0.85 5.27 28.27
C ALA A 40 0.59 4.87 27.87
N LEU A 41 1.39 4.35 28.80
CA LEU A 41 2.73 3.82 28.53
C LEU A 41 2.68 2.61 27.57
N VAL A 42 1.67 1.76 27.58
CA VAL A 42 1.58 0.62 26.64
C VAL A 42 1.23 1.08 25.21
N ILE A 43 0.60 2.25 25.08
CA ILE A 43 0.09 2.77 23.81
C ILE A 43 1.08 3.74 23.14
N GLU A 44 1.93 4.44 23.90
CA GLU A 44 2.83 5.46 23.39
C GLU A 44 3.91 4.91 22.43
N PRO A 45 3.78 5.08 21.11
CA PRO A 45 4.70 4.44 20.17
C PRO A 45 6.12 5.01 20.29
N GLY A 46 7.13 4.13 20.23
CA GLY A 46 8.55 4.52 20.26
C GLY A 46 9.10 4.86 21.65
N SER A 47 8.28 4.80 22.71
CA SER A 47 8.77 4.99 24.08
C SER A 47 9.40 3.71 24.63
N LEU A 48 10.46 3.87 25.42
CA LEU A 48 11.18 2.75 26.02
C LEU A 48 10.30 1.95 26.99
N ALA A 49 9.46 2.63 27.77
CA ALA A 49 8.54 1.97 28.68
C ALA A 49 7.52 1.11 27.92
N THR A 50 7.07 1.56 26.75
CA THR A 50 6.17 0.79 25.88
C THR A 50 6.80 -0.51 25.44
N GLU A 51 8.03 -0.44 24.93
CA GLU A 51 8.74 -1.64 24.47
C GLU A 51 9.00 -2.62 25.62
N ILE A 52 9.37 -2.12 26.81
CA ILE A 52 9.57 -2.96 28.00
C ILE A 52 8.25 -3.65 28.41
N LEU A 53 7.15 -2.90 28.48
CA LEU A 53 5.84 -3.44 28.88
C LEU A 53 5.30 -4.45 27.86
N ARG A 54 5.47 -4.18 26.56
CA ARG A 54 5.06 -5.08 25.48
C ARG A 54 5.89 -6.36 25.48
N LYS A 55 7.21 -6.27 25.66
CA LYS A 55 8.09 -7.44 25.77
C LYS A 55 7.75 -8.29 27.01
N ALA A 56 7.31 -7.64 28.09
CA ALA A 56 6.81 -8.34 29.28
C ALA A 56 5.41 -8.98 29.09
N GLY A 57 4.74 -8.73 27.96
CA GLY A 57 3.46 -9.34 27.62
C GLY A 57 2.22 -8.48 27.93
N LEU A 58 2.40 -7.22 28.36
CA LEU A 58 1.28 -6.31 28.58
C LEU A 58 0.77 -5.77 27.23
N LYS A 59 -0.49 -6.08 26.91
CA LYS A 59 -1.19 -5.58 25.71
C LYS A 59 -2.33 -4.66 26.14
N ALA A 60 -2.44 -3.50 25.50
CA ALA A 60 -3.57 -2.61 25.71
C ALA A 60 -4.86 -3.25 25.16
N PRO A 61 -6.02 -3.09 25.82
CA PRO A 61 -7.31 -3.48 25.26
C PRO A 61 -7.60 -2.73 23.94
N ASP A 62 -8.22 -3.40 22.97
CA ASP A 62 -8.51 -2.83 21.63
C ASP A 62 -9.32 -1.52 21.70
N ALA A 63 -10.21 -1.39 22.68
CA ALA A 63 -11.00 -0.19 22.92
C ALA A 63 -10.13 1.04 23.29
N MET A 64 -8.98 0.82 23.93
CA MET A 64 -8.06 1.90 24.34
C MET A 64 -7.06 2.26 23.22
N ALA A 65 -6.79 1.33 22.29
CA ALA A 65 -5.89 1.56 21.16
C ALA A 65 -6.46 2.51 20.09
N ALA A 66 -7.79 2.70 20.06
CA ALA A 66 -8.48 3.57 19.11
C ALA A 66 -8.34 5.09 19.41
N ALA A 67 -7.85 5.47 20.60
CA ALA A 67 -7.64 6.87 20.99
C ALA A 67 -6.37 7.45 20.30
N HIS A 68 -6.52 7.93 19.06
CA HIS A 68 -5.40 8.36 18.22
C HIS A 68 -5.05 9.86 18.25
N ILE A 69 -5.85 10.70 18.92
CA ILE A 69 -5.62 12.15 18.95
C ILE A 69 -5.26 12.56 20.38
N PRO A 70 -3.99 12.90 20.68
CA PRO A 70 -3.64 13.47 21.97
C PRO A 70 -4.26 14.88 22.11
N PRO A 71 -4.85 15.23 23.26
CA PRO A 71 -5.32 16.60 23.53
C PRO A 71 -4.15 17.60 23.53
N ARG A 72 -4.45 18.90 23.35
CA ARG A 72 -3.41 19.97 23.35
C ARG A 72 -2.72 20.04 24.72
N GLU A 73 -1.44 20.43 24.76
CA GLU A 73 -0.64 20.51 26.02
C GLU A 73 -1.33 21.28 27.16
N GLU A 74 -2.17 22.27 26.81
CA GLU A 74 -2.92 23.12 27.74
C GLU A 74 -4.08 22.39 28.45
N GLU A 75 -4.63 21.31 27.87
CA GLU A 75 -5.78 20.57 28.42
C GLU A 75 -5.35 19.49 29.44
N VAL A 76 -4.12 18.98 29.34
CA VAL A 76 -3.60 17.84 30.13
C VAL A 76 -3.58 18.12 31.64
N PHE A 77 -3.35 19.37 32.04
CA PHE A 77 -3.26 19.77 33.44
C PHE A 77 -4.57 20.36 34.00
N SER A 78 -5.65 20.36 33.22
CA SER A 78 -6.96 20.84 33.66
C SER A 78 -7.76 19.79 34.45
N PHE A 79 -7.41 18.51 34.30
CA PHE A 79 -8.05 17.39 34.98
C PHE A 79 -7.37 17.05 36.31
N PRO A 80 -8.11 16.73 37.38
CA PRO A 80 -7.53 16.39 38.67
C PRO A 80 -6.55 15.21 38.59
N LEU A 81 -5.36 15.36 39.20
CA LEU A 81 -4.40 14.26 39.39
C LEU A 81 -4.57 13.65 40.79
N ALA A 82 -4.65 12.33 40.88
CA ALA A 82 -4.62 11.62 42.15
C ALA A 82 -3.29 11.87 42.88
N ASP A 83 -3.31 11.91 44.22
CA ASP A 83 -2.08 12.15 45.01
C ASP A 83 -1.04 11.03 44.82
N SER A 84 -1.48 9.79 44.59
CA SER A 84 -0.61 8.68 44.22
C SER A 84 0.14 8.95 42.91
N LEU A 85 -0.52 9.55 41.92
CA LEU A 85 0.11 9.90 40.65
C LEU A 85 1.08 11.09 40.80
N LYS A 86 0.74 12.10 41.60
CA LYS A 86 1.68 13.20 41.92
C LYS A 86 2.96 12.66 42.57
N SER A 87 2.83 11.71 43.49
CA SER A 87 3.95 11.00 44.10
C SER A 87 4.79 10.26 43.04
N VAL A 88 4.16 9.47 42.17
CA VAL A 88 4.82 8.76 41.06
C VAL A 88 5.62 9.71 40.15
N ILE A 89 5.03 10.83 39.74
CA ILE A 89 5.69 11.84 38.89
C ILE A 89 6.91 12.40 39.63
N THR A 90 6.75 12.72 40.91
CA THR A 90 7.82 13.24 41.76
C THR A 90 8.96 12.23 41.91
N GLN A 91 8.64 10.96 42.18
CA GLN A 91 9.60 9.87 42.24
C GLN A 91 10.32 9.65 40.90
N SER A 92 9.66 9.88 39.76
CA SER A 92 10.32 9.77 38.45
C SER A 92 11.39 10.84 38.25
N VAL A 93 11.21 12.03 38.83
CA VAL A 93 12.23 13.07 38.84
C VAL A 93 13.42 12.66 39.70
N TYR A 94 13.17 12.10 40.89
CA TYR A 94 14.22 11.58 41.76
C TYR A 94 14.98 10.42 41.10
N ALA A 95 14.28 9.49 40.44
CA ALA A 95 14.88 8.39 39.70
C ALA A 95 15.82 8.90 38.60
N ALA A 96 15.40 9.88 37.79
CA ALA A 96 16.26 10.48 36.77
C ALA A 96 17.50 11.13 37.38
N SER A 97 17.34 11.86 38.49
CA SER A 97 18.44 12.50 39.20
C SER A 97 19.45 11.48 39.75
N ARG A 98 18.97 10.38 40.37
CA ARG A 98 19.82 9.32 40.94
C ARG A 98 20.69 8.64 39.88
N HIS A 99 20.14 8.42 38.70
CA HIS A 99 20.85 7.83 37.56
C HIS A 99 21.62 8.89 36.72
N ARG A 100 21.69 10.14 37.20
CA ARG A 100 22.37 11.27 36.55
C ARG A 100 21.89 11.53 35.11
N HIS A 101 20.61 11.29 34.84
CA HIS A 101 20.01 11.56 33.54
C HIS A 101 19.60 13.02 33.41
N LYS A 102 19.93 13.63 32.26
CA LYS A 102 19.63 15.04 31.97
C LYS A 102 18.13 15.31 31.77
N TYR A 103 17.41 14.32 31.25
CA TYR A 103 15.98 14.39 30.95
C TYR A 103 15.23 13.26 31.67
N ILE A 104 13.95 13.48 31.90
CA ILE A 104 13.06 12.53 32.58
C ILE A 104 12.21 11.86 31.51
N GLY A 105 12.62 10.64 31.15
CA GLY A 105 11.95 9.77 30.18
C GLY A 105 10.93 8.80 30.80
N THR A 106 10.21 8.10 29.92
CA THR A 106 9.14 7.15 30.26
C THR A 106 9.59 5.99 31.15
N GLU A 107 10.86 5.61 31.08
CA GLU A 107 11.51 4.60 31.92
C GLU A 107 11.55 5.02 33.40
N HIS A 108 11.79 6.31 33.69
CA HIS A 108 11.73 6.80 35.06
C HIS A 108 10.31 6.77 35.61
N LEU A 109 9.34 7.11 34.77
CA LEU A 109 7.92 7.07 35.13
C LEU A 109 7.50 5.65 35.46
N LEU A 110 7.85 4.70 34.58
CA LEU A 110 7.58 3.29 34.78
C LEU A 110 8.27 2.75 36.03
N LEU A 111 9.54 3.10 36.29
CA LEU A 111 10.23 2.67 37.52
C LEU A 111 9.48 3.12 38.77
N SER A 112 9.05 4.39 38.80
CA SER A 112 8.35 4.97 39.95
C SER A 112 7.00 4.31 40.18
N ILE A 113 6.25 4.04 39.11
CA ILE A 113 5.01 3.27 39.14
C ILE A 113 5.26 1.88 39.75
N LEU A 114 6.29 1.16 39.29
CA LEU A 114 6.62 -0.18 39.79
C LEU A 114 7.16 -0.19 41.22
N ASN A 115 7.63 0.94 41.74
CA ASN A 115 8.02 1.09 43.14
C ASN A 115 6.85 1.49 44.05
N THR A 116 5.69 1.81 43.47
CA THR A 116 4.50 2.14 44.24
C THR A 116 3.77 0.86 44.63
N GLN A 117 3.24 0.81 45.85
CA GLN A 117 2.38 -0.28 46.34
C GLN A 117 0.92 -0.03 45.94
N ASP A 118 0.69 0.28 44.66
CA ASP A 118 -0.65 0.52 44.13
C ASP A 118 -1.32 -0.83 43.80
N GLN A 119 -2.47 -1.07 44.43
CA GLN A 119 -3.19 -2.35 44.33
C GLN A 119 -3.70 -2.63 42.92
N ASP A 120 -4.18 -1.62 42.19
CA ASP A 120 -4.70 -1.78 40.83
C ASP A 120 -3.57 -2.20 39.87
N ILE A 121 -2.38 -1.67 40.08
CA ILE A 121 -1.17 -2.00 39.29
C ILE A 121 -0.75 -3.44 39.57
N GLN A 122 -0.65 -3.84 40.84
CA GLN A 122 -0.27 -5.21 41.22
C GLN A 122 -1.26 -6.24 40.68
N GLU A 123 -2.56 -5.97 40.80
CA GLU A 123 -3.60 -6.85 40.28
C GLU A 123 -3.53 -6.95 38.75
N THR A 124 -3.27 -5.83 38.06
CA THR A 124 -3.12 -5.81 36.60
C THR A 124 -1.91 -6.65 36.15
N LEU A 125 -0.74 -6.45 36.78
CA LEU A 125 0.45 -7.24 36.45
C LEU A 125 0.24 -8.73 36.75
N ALA A 126 -0.39 -9.07 37.87
CA ALA A 126 -0.71 -10.45 38.23
C ALA A 126 -1.69 -11.11 37.24
N ARG A 127 -2.75 -10.39 36.85
CA ARG A 127 -3.74 -10.85 35.85
C ARG A 127 -3.10 -11.14 34.50
N HIS A 128 -2.09 -10.36 34.11
CA HIS A 128 -1.32 -10.56 32.89
C HIS A 128 -0.10 -11.49 33.07
N LYS A 129 0.10 -12.09 34.25
CA LYS A 129 1.24 -12.99 34.58
C LYS A 129 2.60 -12.33 34.36
N ILE A 130 2.71 -11.03 34.65
CA ILE A 130 3.95 -10.25 34.47
C ILE A 130 4.76 -10.29 35.76
N ASP A 131 6.02 -10.73 35.65
CA ASP A 131 6.96 -10.69 36.78
C ASP A 131 7.51 -9.26 36.95
N GLN A 132 7.08 -8.61 38.03
CA GLN A 132 7.50 -7.25 38.40
C GLN A 132 9.01 -7.17 38.70
N ALA A 133 9.62 -8.22 39.27
CA ALA A 133 11.05 -8.23 39.57
C ALA A 133 11.88 -8.27 38.28
N LEU A 134 11.44 -9.09 37.30
CA LEU A 134 12.05 -9.13 35.98
C LEU A 134 11.93 -7.78 35.25
N LEU A 135 10.76 -7.13 35.35
CA LEU A 135 10.52 -5.83 34.74
C LEU A 135 11.44 -4.74 35.33
N LYS A 136 11.60 -4.70 36.66
CA LYS A 136 12.54 -3.80 37.34
C LYS A 136 13.99 -4.08 36.93
N LYS A 137 14.37 -5.35 36.79
CA LYS A 137 15.70 -5.75 36.33
C LYS A 137 15.98 -5.24 34.91
N HIS A 138 15.03 -5.41 33.98
CA HIS A 138 15.13 -4.88 32.62
C HIS A 138 15.28 -3.36 32.61
N LEU A 139 14.48 -2.64 33.41
CA LEU A 139 14.64 -1.19 33.57
C LEU A 139 16.03 -0.81 34.09
N GLY A 140 16.54 -1.53 35.10
CA GLY A 140 17.86 -1.27 35.68
C GLY A 140 18.99 -1.40 34.66
N LEU A 141 18.91 -2.36 33.73
CA LEU A 141 19.90 -2.50 32.63
C LEU A 141 19.88 -1.27 31.72
N VAL A 142 18.69 -0.83 31.32
CA VAL A 142 18.56 0.33 30.45
C VAL A 142 19.00 1.62 31.15
N MET A 143 18.64 1.79 32.42
CA MET A 143 19.02 2.98 33.20
C MET A 143 20.51 3.08 33.46
N LYS A 144 21.23 1.95 33.57
CA LYS A 144 22.70 1.93 33.64
C LYS A 144 23.36 2.30 32.31
N SER A 145 22.67 2.10 31.17
CA SER A 145 23.20 2.43 29.83
C SER A 145 23.17 3.92 29.48
N THR A 146 22.28 4.68 30.12
CA THR A 146 22.02 6.12 29.90
C THR A 146 22.81 7.06 30.83
N SER A 147 23.48 6.54 31.86
CA SER A 147 24.39 7.32 32.70
C SER A 147 25.69 7.61 31.92
N ARG A 148 25.87 8.85 31.45
CA ARG A 148 27.13 9.28 30.84
C ARG A 148 28.28 9.18 31.86
N PHE A 149 29.34 8.48 31.46
CA PHE A 149 30.69 8.36 32.04
C PHE A 149 30.88 7.42 33.26
N PRO A 150 31.62 6.31 33.09
CA PRO A 150 32.72 5.95 33.98
C PRO A 150 33.98 6.74 33.60
N ASP A 151 34.81 7.04 34.60
CA ASP A 151 36.16 7.64 34.53
C ASP A 151 36.30 9.15 34.27
N LEU A 152 36.23 9.94 35.36
CA LEU A 152 37.29 10.90 35.76
C LEU A 152 37.11 11.52 37.16
N THR A 153 36.27 10.95 38.05
CA THR A 153 36.09 11.44 39.43
C THR A 153 36.52 10.45 40.50
N LEU A 154 36.82 9.20 40.15
CA LEU A 154 37.34 8.17 41.05
C LEU A 154 38.81 8.37 41.49
N ALA A 155 39.47 9.43 41.02
CA ALA A 155 40.83 9.78 41.45
C ALA A 155 40.89 10.88 42.51
N LEU A 156 39.76 11.47 42.94
CA LEU A 156 39.76 12.63 43.85
C LEU A 156 38.72 12.61 44.98
N THR A 157 38.06 11.49 45.23
CA THR A 157 37.29 11.29 46.47
C THR A 157 37.74 9.99 47.11
N HIS A 158 38.68 10.09 48.06
CA HIS A 158 38.73 9.14 49.16
C HIS A 158 37.49 9.43 49.99
N ASP A 159 36.47 8.61 49.83
CA ASP A 159 35.53 8.27 50.89
C ASP A 159 34.96 6.88 50.59
N GLU A 160 34.64 6.19 51.67
CA GLU A 160 34.47 4.75 51.87
C GLU A 160 33.48 4.05 50.90
N PRO A 161 33.58 2.72 50.71
CA PRO A 161 32.58 1.97 49.97
C PRO A 161 31.25 1.98 50.74
N ASP A 162 30.24 2.64 50.20
CA ASP A 162 28.85 2.49 50.65
C ASP A 162 28.43 1.02 50.48
N GLU A 163 28.31 0.34 51.61
CA GLU A 163 27.62 -0.93 51.76
C GLU A 163 26.12 -0.71 51.47
N GLU A 164 25.69 -0.93 50.22
CA GLU A 164 24.25 -1.05 49.93
C GLU A 164 23.75 -2.43 50.40
N GLU A 165 22.81 -2.37 51.33
CA GLU A 165 22.12 -3.45 52.04
C GLU A 165 21.66 -4.60 51.13
N GLU A 166 22.12 -5.81 51.45
CA GLU A 166 21.54 -7.07 50.94
C GLU A 166 20.15 -7.28 51.57
N GLU A 167 19.09 -6.82 50.91
CA GLU A 167 17.74 -7.28 51.21
C GLU A 167 17.51 -8.69 50.64
N ASP A 168 17.21 -9.59 51.57
CA ASP A 168 16.98 -11.03 51.46
C ASP A 168 15.84 -11.35 50.47
N ALA A 169 16.20 -11.73 49.22
CA ALA A 169 15.25 -12.22 48.21
C ALA A 169 15.26 -13.77 48.13
N PRO A 170 14.09 -14.43 48.01
CA PRO A 170 13.99 -15.88 48.16
C PRO A 170 14.81 -16.66 47.13
N ARG A 171 15.61 -17.61 47.63
CA ARG A 171 16.43 -18.56 46.86
C ARG A 171 15.59 -19.33 45.84
N GLY A 172 15.78 -19.07 44.55
CA GLY A 172 15.19 -19.89 43.48
C GLY A 172 15.48 -19.46 42.04
N GLN A 173 15.76 -18.18 41.76
CA GLN A 173 16.02 -17.73 40.39
C GLN A 173 17.52 -17.69 40.07
N LYS A 174 17.99 -18.61 39.21
CA LYS A 174 19.36 -18.57 38.64
C LYS A 174 19.57 -17.22 37.94
N LYS A 175 20.58 -16.44 38.35
CA LYS A 175 21.00 -15.21 37.66
C LYS A 175 21.43 -15.57 36.22
N SER A 176 20.79 -14.94 35.22
CA SER A 176 21.20 -15.08 33.81
C SER A 176 22.64 -14.60 33.62
N THR A 177 23.42 -15.35 32.83
CA THR A 177 24.80 -15.04 32.45
C THR A 177 24.90 -14.04 31.29
N THR A 178 23.76 -13.67 30.67
CA THR A 178 23.68 -12.81 29.48
C THR A 178 22.52 -11.80 29.57
N PRO A 179 22.47 -10.95 30.62
CA PRO A 179 21.31 -10.10 30.89
C PRO A 179 21.02 -9.04 29.81
N ALA A 180 22.02 -8.45 29.17
CA ALA A 180 21.81 -7.48 28.09
C ALA A 180 21.32 -8.18 26.82
N LEU A 181 21.86 -9.35 26.48
CA LEU A 181 21.39 -10.12 25.32
C LEU A 181 19.98 -10.69 25.48
N ASP A 182 19.58 -11.08 26.69
CA ASP A 182 18.20 -11.51 26.96
C ASP A 182 17.20 -10.35 26.77
N PHE A 183 17.66 -9.12 27.05
CA PHE A 183 16.85 -7.92 26.89
C PHE A 183 16.87 -7.35 25.46
N PHE A 184 18.04 -7.20 24.83
CA PHE A 184 18.19 -6.61 23.49
C PHE A 184 18.16 -7.63 22.35
N GLY A 185 17.96 -8.91 22.66
CA GLY A 185 17.88 -9.95 21.67
C GLY A 185 16.83 -11.01 21.97
N ARG A 186 16.81 -12.01 21.08
CA ARG A 186 16.01 -13.23 21.17
C ARG A 186 16.90 -14.44 20.90
N GLU A 187 16.96 -15.37 21.84
CA GLU A 187 17.66 -16.64 21.62
C GLU A 187 16.86 -17.53 20.66
N LEU A 188 17.45 -17.86 19.52
CA LEU A 188 16.84 -18.74 18.52
C LEU A 188 17.00 -20.22 18.87
N THR A 189 18.04 -20.61 19.61
CA THR A 189 18.34 -21.99 20.01
C THR A 189 17.54 -22.49 21.23
N ALA A 190 16.81 -21.60 21.91
CA ALA A 190 16.06 -21.93 23.13
C ALA A 190 14.87 -22.87 22.84
N PRO A 191 14.54 -23.84 23.72
CA PRO A 191 13.43 -24.77 23.51
C PRO A 191 12.09 -24.07 23.20
N ASP A 192 11.79 -22.97 23.89
CA ASP A 192 10.56 -22.19 23.71
C ASP A 192 10.49 -21.48 22.35
N ALA A 193 11.65 -21.16 21.76
CA ALA A 193 11.75 -20.57 20.43
C ALA A 193 11.60 -21.63 19.34
N GLN A 194 12.14 -22.83 19.56
CA GLN A 194 12.14 -23.92 18.58
C GLN A 194 10.74 -24.39 18.17
N GLY A 195 9.78 -24.40 19.11
CA GLY A 195 8.38 -24.73 18.80
C GLY A 195 7.65 -23.71 17.92
N LYS A 196 8.22 -22.52 17.72
CA LYS A 196 7.64 -21.42 16.93
C LYS A 196 8.33 -21.21 15.59
N ILE A 197 9.45 -21.89 15.34
CA ILE A 197 10.22 -21.76 14.09
C ILE A 197 9.57 -22.65 13.02
N ASP A 198 9.27 -22.04 11.87
CA ASP A 198 8.74 -22.77 10.72
C ASP A 198 9.78 -23.73 10.11
N PRO A 199 9.34 -24.82 9.48
CA PRO A 199 10.27 -25.74 8.82
C PRO A 199 11.01 -25.06 7.66
N VAL A 200 12.33 -25.19 7.66
CA VAL A 200 13.17 -24.63 6.59
C VAL A 200 13.34 -25.62 5.46
N ILE A 201 12.83 -25.26 4.28
CA ILE A 201 12.78 -26.13 3.09
C ILE A 201 13.74 -25.62 2.01
N GLY A 202 14.47 -26.52 1.36
CA GLY A 202 15.33 -26.20 0.21
C GLY A 202 16.65 -25.48 0.51
N ARG A 203 16.89 -24.98 1.74
CA ARG A 203 18.07 -24.16 2.09
C ARG A 203 19.26 -24.92 2.69
N THR A 204 19.37 -26.22 2.42
CA THR A 204 20.42 -27.08 3.01
C THR A 204 21.82 -26.64 2.60
N ARG A 205 22.00 -26.14 1.38
CA ARG A 205 23.31 -25.70 0.86
C ARG A 205 23.82 -24.48 1.62
N GLU A 206 22.97 -23.47 1.81
CA GLU A 206 23.27 -22.24 2.53
C GLU A 206 23.55 -22.52 4.01
N ILE A 207 22.72 -23.35 4.67
CA ILE A 207 22.95 -23.75 6.07
C ILE A 207 24.28 -24.50 6.23
N ASN A 208 24.58 -25.45 5.35
CA ASN A 208 25.86 -26.16 5.37
C ASN A 208 27.03 -25.19 5.14
N ARG A 209 26.87 -24.19 4.28
CA ARG A 209 27.89 -23.17 4.03
C ARG A 209 28.12 -22.30 5.27
N ILE A 210 27.07 -21.93 5.99
CA ILE A 210 27.18 -21.23 7.28
C ILE A 210 27.97 -22.08 8.29
N ILE A 211 27.61 -23.36 8.46
CA ILE A 211 28.29 -24.30 9.37
C ILE A 211 29.79 -24.37 9.05
N GLN A 212 30.13 -24.50 7.76
CA GLN A 212 31.52 -24.53 7.30
C GLN A 212 32.28 -23.25 7.67
N ILE A 213 31.66 -22.08 7.48
CA ILE A 213 32.29 -20.78 7.76
C ILE A 213 32.46 -20.57 9.26
N LEU A 214 31.43 -20.82 10.07
CA LEU A 214 31.49 -20.69 11.54
C LEU A 214 32.52 -21.63 12.19
N SER A 215 32.83 -22.74 11.53
CA SER A 215 33.83 -23.71 11.98
C SER A 215 35.27 -23.34 11.59
N ARG A 216 35.48 -22.25 10.82
CA ARG A 216 36.83 -21.79 10.45
C ARG A 216 37.53 -21.08 11.61
N LYS A 217 38.86 -21.12 11.59
CA LYS A 217 39.70 -20.36 12.52
C LYS A 217 39.74 -18.86 12.19
N THR A 218 39.70 -18.50 10.91
CA THR A 218 39.70 -17.12 10.40
C THR A 218 38.61 -16.96 9.33
N LYS A 219 38.15 -15.72 9.09
CA LYS A 219 36.99 -15.43 8.22
C LYS A 219 35.77 -16.30 8.58
N ASN A 220 35.43 -16.29 9.87
CA ASN A 220 34.44 -17.16 10.49
C ASN A 220 33.09 -16.46 10.73
N ASN A 221 32.86 -15.30 10.13
CA ASN A 221 31.59 -14.58 10.21
C ASN A 221 30.89 -14.66 8.84
N PRO A 222 29.85 -15.48 8.67
CA PRO A 222 29.10 -15.55 7.42
C PRO A 222 28.22 -14.30 7.24
N VAL A 223 28.06 -13.84 5.99
CA VAL A 223 27.08 -12.81 5.62
C VAL A 223 26.18 -13.35 4.51
N LEU A 224 24.88 -13.41 4.78
CA LEU A 224 23.85 -13.78 3.81
C LEU A 224 23.53 -12.58 2.91
N LEU A 225 23.84 -12.71 1.62
CA LEU A 225 23.61 -11.70 0.60
C LEU A 225 22.43 -12.10 -0.28
N GLY A 226 21.36 -11.32 -0.24
CA GLY A 226 20.20 -11.53 -1.09
C GLY A 226 19.22 -10.38 -0.99
N ASP A 227 18.25 -10.33 -1.89
CA ASP A 227 17.18 -9.34 -1.86
C ASP A 227 16.30 -9.53 -0.59
N PRO A 228 15.52 -8.51 -0.18
CA PRO A 228 14.48 -8.69 0.84
C PRO A 228 13.46 -9.75 0.42
N GLY A 229 12.93 -10.51 1.38
CA GLY A 229 11.89 -11.53 1.13
C GLY A 229 12.40 -12.92 0.69
N VAL A 230 13.68 -13.10 0.35
CA VAL A 230 14.20 -14.43 -0.08
C VAL A 230 14.34 -15.47 1.05
N GLY A 231 14.09 -15.08 2.30
CA GLY A 231 14.15 -15.97 3.47
C GLY A 231 15.50 -16.05 4.18
N LYS A 232 16.28 -14.96 4.21
CA LYS A 232 17.60 -14.91 4.91
C LYS A 232 17.49 -15.29 6.39
N THR A 233 16.49 -14.76 7.10
CA THR A 233 16.22 -15.06 8.51
C THR A 233 15.86 -16.53 8.72
N ALA A 234 15.03 -17.11 7.84
CA ALA A 234 14.68 -18.52 7.88
C ALA A 234 15.90 -19.45 7.77
N ILE A 235 16.93 -19.08 7.00
CA ILE A 235 18.18 -19.86 6.92
C ILE A 235 18.88 -19.93 8.29
N VAL A 236 18.89 -18.82 9.05
CA VAL A 236 19.50 -18.75 10.38
C VAL A 236 18.68 -19.51 11.43
N GLU A 237 17.36 -19.41 11.35
CA GLU A 237 16.46 -20.22 12.19
C GLU A 237 16.64 -21.73 11.91
N GLY A 238 16.83 -22.11 10.65
CA GLY A 238 17.17 -23.49 10.26
C GLY A 238 18.50 -23.97 10.83
N LEU A 239 19.50 -23.10 10.90
CA LEU A 239 20.75 -23.40 11.61
C LEU A 239 20.51 -23.60 13.10
N ALA A 240 19.73 -22.72 13.75
CA ALA A 240 19.41 -22.82 15.17
C ALA A 240 18.72 -24.17 15.49
N LYS A 241 17.81 -24.60 14.62
CA LYS A 241 17.16 -25.90 14.71
C LYS A 241 18.14 -27.07 14.60
N ARG A 242 19.07 -27.04 13.63
CA ARG A 242 20.10 -28.08 13.51
C ARG A 242 21.05 -28.13 14.70
N ILE A 243 21.37 -26.99 15.30
CA ILE A 243 22.15 -26.95 16.54
C ILE A 243 21.38 -27.62 17.69
N HIS A 244 20.10 -27.25 17.86
CA HIS A 244 19.23 -27.82 18.89
C HIS A 244 19.06 -29.34 18.73
N GLU A 245 18.88 -29.82 17.50
CA GLU A 245 18.75 -31.25 17.16
C GLU A 245 20.09 -32.02 17.20
N GLY A 246 21.22 -31.34 17.43
CA GLY A 246 22.55 -31.96 17.42
C GLY A 246 23.05 -32.37 16.02
N SER A 247 22.43 -31.86 14.95
CA SER A 247 22.76 -32.15 13.55
C SER A 247 23.86 -31.22 12.99
N VAL A 248 24.82 -30.84 13.84
CA VAL A 248 25.96 -29.97 13.51
C VAL A 248 27.26 -30.56 14.07
N PRO A 249 28.44 -30.16 13.57
CA PRO A 249 29.72 -30.60 14.12
C PRO A 249 29.88 -30.23 15.60
N ASP A 250 30.72 -30.99 16.33
CA ASP A 250 30.95 -30.84 17.78
C ASP A 250 31.26 -29.40 18.22
N LEU A 251 31.99 -28.66 17.38
CA LEU A 251 32.33 -27.25 17.61
C LEU A 251 31.12 -26.32 17.73
N LEU A 252 29.96 -26.71 17.18
CA LEU A 252 28.73 -25.93 17.15
C LEU A 252 27.63 -26.47 18.06
N LEU A 253 27.75 -27.70 18.60
CA LEU A 253 26.70 -28.34 19.40
C LEU A 253 26.25 -27.54 20.62
N LYS A 254 27.18 -26.82 21.26
CA LYS A 254 26.91 -26.01 22.47
C LYS A 254 26.67 -24.53 22.18
N LYS A 255 26.66 -24.14 20.91
CA LYS A 255 26.54 -22.72 20.54
C LYS A 255 25.11 -22.24 20.67
N ARG A 256 24.93 -21.00 21.12
CA ARG A 256 23.62 -20.35 21.24
C ARG A 256 23.54 -19.21 20.25
N ILE A 257 22.46 -19.15 19.48
CA ILE A 257 22.26 -18.08 18.49
C ILE A 257 21.33 -17.04 19.09
N TYR A 258 21.79 -15.80 19.16
CA TYR A 258 21.01 -14.64 19.60
C TYR A 258 20.76 -13.68 18.44
N SER A 259 19.49 -13.50 18.06
CA SER A 259 19.08 -12.44 17.14
C SER A 259 19.02 -11.11 17.88
N LEU A 260 19.70 -10.08 17.39
CA LEU A 260 19.63 -8.74 17.97
C LEU A 260 18.39 -7.98 17.46
N ASP A 261 17.72 -7.25 18.34
CA ASP A 261 16.62 -6.35 18.02
C ASP A 261 17.13 -4.91 18.00
N LEU A 262 17.45 -4.41 16.82
CA LEU A 262 17.98 -3.06 16.65
C LEU A 262 16.94 -1.99 16.99
N SER A 263 15.66 -2.24 16.74
CA SER A 263 14.59 -1.31 17.09
C SER A 263 14.54 -1.06 18.59
N LEU A 264 14.66 -2.12 19.40
CA LEU A 264 14.71 -2.00 20.85
C LEU A 264 15.98 -1.30 21.35
N MET A 265 17.11 -1.50 20.67
CA MET A 265 18.36 -0.82 21.02
C MET A 265 18.28 0.69 20.77
N VAL A 266 17.53 1.11 19.75
CA VAL A 266 17.30 2.53 19.41
C VAL A 266 16.22 3.16 20.27
N ALA A 267 15.21 2.39 20.69
CA ALA A 267 14.06 2.88 21.44
C ALA A 267 14.48 3.67 22.69
N GLY A 268 13.92 4.87 22.83
CA GLY A 268 14.22 5.79 23.94
C GLY A 268 15.65 6.31 24.02
N THR A 269 16.49 6.14 22.98
CA THR A 269 17.78 6.83 22.89
C THR A 269 17.58 8.21 22.27
N MET A 270 18.02 9.26 22.97
CA MET A 270 17.98 10.64 22.45
C MET A 270 19.32 11.03 21.81
N TYR A 271 20.40 10.34 22.20
CA TYR A 271 21.76 10.60 21.74
C TYR A 271 22.40 9.32 21.21
N ARG A 272 23.20 9.47 20.14
CA ARG A 272 24.01 8.39 19.54
C ARG A 272 24.84 7.60 20.56
N GLY A 273 25.41 8.27 21.57
CA GLY A 273 26.24 7.62 22.58
C GLY A 273 25.49 6.62 23.48
N GLU A 274 24.18 6.79 23.68
CA GLU A 274 23.36 5.86 24.47
C GLU A 274 23.13 4.55 23.71
N PHE A 275 22.88 4.65 22.41
CA PHE A 275 22.82 3.51 21.51
C PHE A 275 24.16 2.76 21.47
N GLU A 276 25.26 3.49 21.32
CA GLU A 276 26.61 2.91 21.33
C GLU A 276 26.92 2.19 22.65
N SER A 277 26.49 2.74 23.79
CA SER A 277 26.63 2.12 25.12
C SER A 277 25.89 0.77 25.19
N ARG A 278 24.65 0.69 24.67
CA ARG A 278 23.87 -0.56 24.63
C ARG A 278 24.52 -1.61 23.72
N ILE A 279 25.01 -1.20 22.55
CA ILE A 279 25.76 -2.10 21.65
C ILE A 279 27.02 -2.60 22.36
N LYS A 280 27.76 -1.72 23.03
CA LYS A 280 28.95 -2.09 23.78
C LYS A 280 28.65 -3.15 24.85
N GLN A 281 27.58 -2.99 25.63
CA GLN A 281 27.15 -3.98 26.63
C GLN A 281 26.90 -5.37 26.01
N VAL A 282 26.15 -5.41 24.90
CA VAL A 282 25.88 -6.66 24.17
C VAL A 282 27.17 -7.31 23.66
N ILE A 283 28.09 -6.50 23.14
CA ILE A 283 29.36 -6.98 22.61
C ILE A 283 30.27 -7.48 23.72
N ASP A 284 30.33 -6.81 24.86
CA ASP A 284 31.14 -7.25 26.00
C ASP A 284 30.59 -8.58 26.58
N GLU A 285 29.27 -8.76 26.70
CA GLU A 285 28.67 -10.06 27.07
C GLU A 285 28.99 -11.16 26.05
N ALA A 286 29.03 -10.83 24.76
CA ALA A 286 29.38 -11.77 23.70
C ALA A 286 30.87 -12.16 23.70
N LYS A 287 31.77 -11.25 24.11
CA LYS A 287 33.20 -11.55 24.28
C LYS A 287 33.45 -12.51 25.43
N ASP A 288 32.75 -12.30 26.55
CA ASP A 288 32.91 -13.10 27.77
C ASP A 288 32.36 -14.53 27.60
N ASN A 289 31.48 -14.74 26.61
CA ASN A 289 30.84 -16.02 26.35
C ASN A 289 31.14 -16.53 24.93
N SER A 290 32.21 -17.33 24.80
CA SER A 290 32.63 -17.90 23.51
C SER A 290 31.60 -18.83 22.83
N ASP A 291 30.55 -19.23 23.54
CA ASP A 291 29.46 -20.06 23.04
C ASP A 291 28.37 -19.28 22.29
N LEU A 292 28.45 -17.96 22.26
CA LEU A 292 27.45 -17.12 21.62
C LEU A 292 27.77 -16.86 20.15
N ILE A 293 26.72 -16.88 19.33
CA ILE A 293 26.73 -16.44 17.95
C ILE A 293 25.67 -15.36 17.82
N LEU A 294 26.09 -14.15 17.45
CA LEU A 294 25.16 -13.03 17.24
C LEU A 294 24.59 -13.09 15.82
N PHE A 295 23.28 -13.07 15.68
CA PHE A 295 22.62 -12.83 14.40
C PHE A 295 22.21 -11.36 14.31
N ILE A 296 22.69 -10.70 13.28
CA ILE A 296 22.41 -9.29 13.00
C ILE A 296 21.69 -9.23 11.66
N ASP A 297 20.38 -9.04 11.71
CA ASP A 297 19.61 -8.71 10.52
C ASP A 297 19.94 -7.27 10.09
N GLU A 298 19.91 -7.03 8.78
CA GLU A 298 20.30 -5.74 8.19
C GLU A 298 21.66 -5.23 8.71
N LEU A 299 22.70 -6.06 8.62
CA LEU A 299 24.04 -5.79 9.17
C LEU A 299 24.62 -4.41 8.79
N HIS A 300 24.26 -3.89 7.62
CA HIS A 300 24.68 -2.57 7.14
C HIS A 300 24.21 -1.40 8.01
N THR A 301 23.10 -1.55 8.74
CA THR A 301 22.54 -0.50 9.61
C THR A 301 23.49 -0.12 10.73
N ILE A 302 24.25 -1.09 11.26
CA ILE A 302 25.21 -0.88 12.35
C ILE A 302 26.59 -0.48 11.82
N ILE A 303 26.91 -0.85 10.57
CA ILE A 303 28.23 -0.67 9.95
C ILE A 303 28.29 0.61 9.08
N GLY A 304 27.14 1.18 8.71
CA GLY A 304 27.01 2.25 7.73
C GLY A 304 27.85 3.49 8.02
N ALA A 305 28.91 3.65 7.21
CA ALA A 305 29.86 4.76 7.26
C ALA A 305 29.19 6.14 7.10
N GLY A 306 28.89 6.79 8.22
CA GLY A 306 29.03 8.23 8.50
C GLY A 306 28.44 9.28 7.54
N SER A 307 27.59 8.93 6.58
CA SER A 307 27.23 9.83 5.46
C SER A 307 25.83 10.45 5.54
N ALA A 308 25.06 10.20 6.61
CA ALA A 308 23.83 10.92 6.88
C ALA A 308 23.72 11.30 8.36
N SER A 309 23.32 12.54 8.64
CA SER A 309 22.98 13.02 9.98
C SER A 309 21.79 12.20 10.51
N GLY A 310 22.09 11.13 11.26
CA GLY A 310 21.08 10.20 11.80
C GLY A 310 21.40 8.70 11.65
N SER A 311 22.47 8.29 10.96
CA SER A 311 22.81 6.86 10.84
C SER A 311 23.36 6.27 12.15
N LEU A 312 22.83 5.09 12.55
CA LEU A 312 23.17 4.32 13.74
C LEU A 312 24.53 3.61 13.60
N ASP A 313 25.61 4.38 13.55
CA ASP A 313 26.94 3.82 13.28
C ASP A 313 27.64 3.35 14.57
N ALA A 314 27.70 2.03 14.77
CA ALA A 314 28.49 1.38 15.83
C ALA A 314 29.68 0.58 15.27
N ALA A 315 30.12 0.93 14.06
CA ALA A 315 31.22 0.25 13.38
C ALA A 315 32.52 0.28 14.21
N ASN A 316 32.76 1.38 14.94
CA ASN A 316 33.93 1.54 15.82
C ASN A 316 33.95 0.58 17.02
N ILE A 317 32.79 0.10 17.46
CA ILE A 317 32.67 -0.87 18.57
C ILE A 317 32.80 -2.31 18.03
N LEU A 318 32.18 -2.58 16.87
CA LEU A 318 32.19 -3.90 16.24
C LEU A 318 33.53 -4.28 15.62
N LYS A 319 34.18 -3.35 14.90
CA LYS A 319 35.42 -3.63 14.15
C LYS A 319 36.52 -4.23 15.01
N PRO A 320 36.85 -3.70 16.21
CA PRO A 320 37.91 -4.29 17.05
C PRO A 320 37.57 -5.70 17.52
N ALA A 321 36.33 -5.95 17.95
CA ALA A 321 35.88 -7.25 18.44
C ALA A 321 35.88 -8.32 17.32
N LEU A 322 35.42 -7.96 16.12
CA LEU A 322 35.47 -8.82 14.93
C LEU A 322 36.91 -9.03 14.45
N ALA A 323 37.73 -7.97 14.43
CA ALA A 323 39.12 -8.03 13.99
C ALA A 323 39.95 -8.97 14.89
N ARG A 324 39.72 -8.96 16.20
CA ARG A 324 40.39 -9.87 17.15
C ARG A 324 39.76 -11.27 17.21
N GLY A 325 38.60 -11.47 16.59
CA GLY A 325 37.88 -12.75 16.59
C GLY A 325 37.28 -13.10 17.95
N GLU A 326 37.07 -12.09 18.80
CA GLU A 326 36.51 -12.24 20.15
C GLU A 326 35.02 -12.57 20.11
N ILE A 327 34.34 -12.18 19.03
CA ILE A 327 32.92 -12.46 18.79
C ILE A 327 32.75 -13.20 17.47
N ARG A 328 31.67 -13.98 17.37
CA ARG A 328 31.17 -14.58 16.12
C ARG A 328 29.81 -14.02 15.81
N CYS A 329 29.59 -13.66 14.55
CA CYS A 329 28.27 -13.25 14.10
C CYS A 329 27.90 -13.80 12.72
N ILE A 330 26.60 -13.87 12.48
CA ILE A 330 25.97 -14.10 11.20
C ILE A 330 25.29 -12.78 10.81
N GLY A 331 25.64 -12.21 9.67
CA GLY A 331 24.99 -11.02 9.13
C GLY A 331 24.01 -11.35 8.00
N ALA A 332 22.99 -10.54 7.81
CA ALA A 332 22.17 -10.53 6.59
C ALA A 332 22.09 -9.10 6.02
N THR A 333 22.21 -8.96 4.69
CA THR A 333 22.15 -7.65 4.01
C THR A 333 21.91 -7.85 2.51
N THR A 334 21.65 -6.76 1.77
CA THR A 334 21.58 -6.80 0.31
C THR A 334 22.97 -6.72 -0.34
N TYR A 335 23.07 -7.12 -1.62
CA TYR A 335 24.34 -7.04 -2.35
C TYR A 335 24.87 -5.60 -2.44
N GLU A 336 23.99 -4.63 -2.67
CA GLU A 336 24.37 -3.22 -2.78
C GLU A 336 24.94 -2.67 -1.48
N GLU A 337 24.31 -2.98 -0.35
CA GLU A 337 24.76 -2.55 0.98
C GLU A 337 26.08 -3.20 1.36
N TYR A 338 26.24 -4.50 1.07
CA TYR A 338 27.51 -5.19 1.31
C TYR A 338 28.65 -4.53 0.55
N LYS A 339 28.44 -4.25 -0.75
CA LYS A 339 29.44 -3.58 -1.59
C LYS A 339 29.78 -2.19 -1.09
N ARG A 340 28.79 -1.41 -0.63
CA ARG A 340 29.00 -0.03 -0.17
C ARG A 340 29.68 0.05 1.20
N HIS A 341 29.34 -0.84 2.14
CA HIS A 341 29.68 -0.68 3.56
C HIS A 341 30.61 -1.75 4.14
N ILE A 342 30.72 -2.92 3.51
CA ILE A 342 31.49 -4.05 4.05
C ILE A 342 32.69 -4.37 3.14
N GLU A 343 32.48 -4.50 1.83
CA GLU A 343 33.53 -4.83 0.86
C GLU A 343 34.58 -3.71 0.72
N THR A 344 34.16 -2.46 0.88
CA THR A 344 35.03 -1.28 0.86
C THR A 344 35.89 -1.13 2.11
N ASP A 345 35.61 -1.85 3.19
CA ASP A 345 36.34 -1.78 4.46
C ASP A 345 37.28 -2.99 4.64
N PRO A 346 38.61 -2.80 4.55
CA PRO A 346 39.57 -3.89 4.63
C PRO A 346 39.60 -4.63 5.98
N ALA A 347 39.09 -4.05 7.06
CA ALA A 347 39.03 -4.73 8.37
C ALA A 347 37.85 -5.72 8.40
N LEU A 348 36.72 -5.34 7.83
CA LEU A 348 35.50 -6.15 7.77
C LEU A 348 35.58 -7.23 6.70
N GLU A 349 36.09 -6.90 5.51
CA GLU A 349 36.30 -7.84 4.40
C GLU A 349 37.18 -9.04 4.80
N ARG A 350 38.14 -8.82 5.71
CA ARG A 350 39.02 -9.88 6.24
C ARG A 350 38.36 -10.75 7.30
N ARG A 351 37.14 -10.46 7.74
CA ARG A 351 36.43 -11.17 8.81
C ARG A 351 35.11 -11.76 8.36
N PHE A 352 34.46 -11.13 7.39
CA PHE A 352 33.23 -11.61 6.79
C PHE A 352 33.48 -12.51 5.58
N GLN A 353 32.59 -13.48 5.39
CA GLN A 353 32.54 -14.33 4.21
C GLN A 353 31.11 -14.29 3.65
N ALA A 354 30.99 -13.73 2.44
CA ALA A 354 29.72 -13.68 1.73
C ALA A 354 29.20 -15.08 1.34
N ILE A 355 27.89 -15.27 1.46
CA ILE A 355 27.10 -16.39 0.98
C ILE A 355 25.94 -15.79 0.17
N GLN A 356 25.89 -16.09 -1.12
CA GLN A 356 24.80 -15.64 -1.98
C GLN A 356 23.53 -16.47 -1.69
N VAL A 357 22.41 -15.78 -1.51
CA VAL A 357 21.09 -16.34 -1.28
C VAL A 357 20.21 -15.92 -2.44
N GLU A 358 19.93 -16.88 -3.31
CA GLU A 358 19.12 -16.66 -4.50
C GLU A 358 17.63 -16.75 -4.17
N GLU A 359 16.81 -16.06 -4.97
CA GLU A 359 15.36 -16.22 -4.98
C GLU A 359 15.03 -17.68 -5.38
N PRO A 360 14.20 -18.40 -4.61
CA PRO A 360 13.84 -19.77 -4.93
C PRO A 360 13.02 -19.84 -6.22
N SER A 361 13.13 -20.96 -6.92
CA SER A 361 12.25 -21.27 -8.05
C SER A 361 10.78 -21.36 -7.62
N VAL A 362 9.87 -21.35 -8.60
CA VAL A 362 8.43 -21.53 -8.35
C VAL A 362 8.17 -22.88 -7.69
N GLU A 363 8.84 -23.94 -8.14
CA GLU A 363 8.71 -25.30 -7.61
C GLU A 363 9.22 -25.40 -6.17
N GLU A 364 10.38 -24.81 -5.87
CA GLU A 364 10.90 -24.72 -4.51
C GLU A 364 9.98 -23.89 -3.61
N THR A 365 9.41 -22.80 -4.12
CA THR A 365 8.43 -21.98 -3.40
C THR A 365 7.18 -22.78 -3.06
N VAL A 366 6.64 -23.58 -3.99
CA VAL A 366 5.50 -24.46 -3.70
C VAL A 366 5.85 -25.45 -2.58
N ALA A 367 7.07 -25.99 -2.56
CA ALA A 367 7.53 -26.86 -1.48
C ALA A 367 7.62 -26.11 -0.14
N ILE A 368 8.11 -24.85 -0.14
CA ILE A 368 8.14 -23.98 1.04
C ILE A 368 6.71 -23.73 1.56
N LEU A 369 5.79 -23.33 0.68
CA LEU A 369 4.39 -23.09 1.01
C LEU A 369 3.72 -24.33 1.61
N LYS A 370 3.99 -25.53 1.07
CA LYS A 370 3.48 -26.79 1.61
C LYS A 370 3.97 -27.08 3.02
N GLY A 371 5.21 -26.70 3.36
CA GLY A 371 5.75 -26.92 4.69
C GLY A 371 5.19 -25.97 5.74
N ILE A 372 4.90 -24.71 5.37
CA ILE A 372 4.31 -23.73 6.29
C ILE A 372 2.77 -23.80 6.35
N LYS A 373 2.12 -24.38 5.32
CA LYS A 373 0.66 -24.56 5.21
C LYS A 373 -0.01 -24.97 6.54
N PRO A 374 0.48 -25.99 7.29
CA PRO A 374 -0.18 -26.41 8.54
C PRO A 374 -0.19 -25.34 9.65
N ALA A 375 0.75 -24.38 9.64
CA ALA A 375 0.77 -23.27 10.58
C ALA A 375 -0.34 -22.25 10.23
N TYR A 376 -0.44 -21.87 8.96
CA TYR A 376 -1.45 -20.93 8.46
C TYR A 376 -2.87 -21.50 8.53
N GLU A 377 -3.06 -22.78 8.21
CA GLU A 377 -4.36 -23.46 8.34
C GLU A 377 -4.87 -23.44 9.79
N ARG A 378 -3.99 -23.67 10.77
CA ARG A 378 -4.34 -23.60 12.20
C ARG A 378 -4.62 -22.18 12.66
N HIS A 379 -3.82 -21.22 12.19
CA HIS A 379 -3.95 -19.81 12.56
C HIS A 379 -5.29 -19.24 12.07
N HIS A 380 -5.60 -19.41 10.79
CA HIS A 380 -6.82 -18.89 10.15
C HIS A 380 -8.01 -19.82 10.23
N ARG A 381 -7.84 -21.05 10.75
CA ARG A 381 -8.91 -22.07 10.80
C ARG A 381 -9.54 -22.35 9.43
N VAL A 382 -8.72 -22.37 8.39
CA VAL A 382 -9.10 -22.71 7.00
C VAL A 382 -8.30 -23.91 6.52
N ARG A 383 -8.73 -24.55 5.43
CA ARG A 383 -7.86 -25.45 4.64
C ARG A 383 -7.29 -24.69 3.47
N VAL A 384 -6.08 -25.00 3.05
CA VAL A 384 -5.48 -24.43 1.84
C VAL A 384 -5.33 -25.52 0.80
N ASP A 385 -5.94 -25.37 -0.37
CA ASP A 385 -5.79 -26.37 -1.43
C ASP A 385 -4.39 -26.34 -2.06
N ASP A 386 -3.93 -27.49 -2.54
CA ASP A 386 -2.62 -27.61 -3.20
C ASP A 386 -2.58 -26.83 -4.53
N GLN A 387 -3.70 -26.66 -5.23
CA GLN A 387 -3.79 -25.80 -6.41
C GLN A 387 -3.63 -24.32 -6.02
N ALA A 388 -4.19 -23.90 -4.88
CA ALA A 388 -4.03 -22.54 -4.38
C ALA A 388 -2.55 -22.23 -4.10
N LEU A 389 -1.77 -23.16 -3.55
CA LEU A 389 -0.33 -22.97 -3.33
C LEU A 389 0.44 -22.77 -4.64
N ARG A 390 0.12 -23.57 -5.67
CA ARG A 390 0.74 -23.43 -6.99
C ARG A 390 0.38 -22.09 -7.62
N ALA A 391 -0.89 -21.70 -7.55
CA ALA A 391 -1.37 -20.41 -8.04
C ALA A 391 -0.67 -19.26 -7.32
N ALA A 392 -0.53 -19.32 -5.99
CA ALA A 392 0.16 -18.29 -5.21
C ALA A 392 1.61 -18.10 -5.67
N ALA A 393 2.35 -19.19 -5.89
CA ALA A 393 3.72 -19.11 -6.38
C ALA A 393 3.82 -18.62 -7.84
N GLN A 394 3.03 -19.18 -8.75
CA GLN A 394 3.08 -18.86 -10.18
C GLN A 394 2.60 -17.43 -10.48
N LEU A 395 1.44 -17.06 -9.94
CA LEU A 395 0.83 -15.77 -10.22
C LEU A 395 1.59 -14.63 -9.53
N SER A 396 2.09 -14.83 -8.30
CA SER A 396 2.95 -13.81 -7.68
C SER A 396 4.28 -13.63 -8.43
N ALA A 397 4.87 -14.69 -8.97
CA ALA A 397 6.06 -14.60 -9.81
C ALA A 397 5.81 -13.75 -11.07
N GLN A 398 4.63 -13.90 -11.67
CA GLN A 398 4.26 -13.22 -12.91
C GLN A 398 3.80 -11.78 -12.72
N TYR A 399 2.98 -11.52 -11.70
CA TYR A 399 2.23 -10.27 -11.55
C TYR A 399 2.78 -9.33 -10.45
N LEU A 400 3.71 -9.81 -9.61
CA LEU A 400 4.38 -9.01 -8.57
C LEU A 400 5.92 -9.04 -8.75
N PRO A 401 6.48 -8.43 -9.81
CA PRO A 401 7.91 -8.47 -10.10
C PRO A 401 8.78 -7.65 -9.12
N GLU A 402 8.18 -6.72 -8.37
CA GLU A 402 8.86 -5.88 -7.39
C GLU A 402 9.19 -6.60 -6.08
N LYS A 403 8.42 -7.65 -5.75
CA LYS A 403 8.66 -8.52 -4.61
C LYS A 403 9.37 -9.81 -5.05
N ARG A 404 10.00 -10.50 -4.09
CA ARG A 404 10.72 -11.75 -4.31
C ARG A 404 9.98 -12.93 -3.68
N LEU A 405 10.14 -14.10 -4.28
CA LEU A 405 9.78 -15.37 -3.68
C LEU A 405 10.72 -15.70 -2.50
N PRO A 406 10.26 -16.46 -1.49
CA PRO A 406 8.90 -16.97 -1.34
C PRO A 406 7.91 -15.94 -0.74
N ASP A 407 8.39 -14.83 -0.18
CA ASP A 407 7.63 -13.83 0.59
C ASP A 407 6.30 -13.42 -0.07
N LYS A 408 6.34 -12.96 -1.32
CA LYS A 408 5.11 -12.56 -2.05
C LYS A 408 4.07 -13.66 -2.22
N ALA A 409 4.48 -14.93 -2.25
CA ALA A 409 3.56 -16.05 -2.37
C ALA A 409 2.98 -16.43 -1.00
N ILE A 410 3.76 -16.26 0.08
CA ILE A 410 3.30 -16.41 1.45
C ILE A 410 2.26 -15.33 1.75
N ASP A 411 2.54 -14.07 1.42
CA ASP A 411 1.61 -12.94 1.55
C ASP A 411 0.25 -13.24 0.89
N LEU A 412 0.25 -13.69 -0.37
CA LEU A 412 -0.98 -14.02 -1.09
C LEU A 412 -1.75 -15.18 -0.44
N MET A 413 -1.05 -16.21 0.01
CA MET A 413 -1.66 -17.36 0.68
C MET A 413 -2.28 -16.92 2.03
N ASP A 414 -1.56 -16.10 2.79
CA ASP A 414 -1.99 -15.58 4.09
C ASP A 414 -3.21 -14.68 3.97
N GLU A 415 -3.17 -13.73 3.04
CA GLU A 415 -4.29 -12.81 2.78
C GLU A 415 -5.52 -13.54 2.25
N ALA A 416 -5.36 -14.55 1.38
CA ALA A 416 -6.46 -15.39 0.93
C ALA A 416 -7.05 -16.25 2.06
N ALA A 417 -6.20 -16.77 2.96
CA ALA A 417 -6.64 -17.48 4.15
C ALA A 417 -7.41 -16.57 5.11
N ALA A 418 -6.92 -15.34 5.34
CA ALA A 418 -7.59 -14.33 6.15
C ALA A 418 -8.93 -13.89 5.54
N MET A 419 -8.98 -13.66 4.22
CA MET A 419 -10.20 -13.32 3.48
C MET A 419 -11.26 -14.42 3.66
N GLN A 420 -10.87 -15.69 3.45
CA GLN A 420 -11.76 -16.84 3.63
C GLN A 420 -12.20 -16.98 5.09
N HIS A 421 -11.29 -16.76 6.05
CA HIS A 421 -11.63 -16.72 7.46
C HIS A 421 -12.63 -15.62 7.80
N ILE A 422 -12.53 -14.42 7.23
CA ILE A 422 -13.46 -13.31 7.48
C ILE A 422 -14.83 -13.59 6.83
N ALA A 423 -14.82 -14.06 5.58
CA ALA A 423 -16.02 -14.37 4.82
C ALA A 423 -16.85 -15.47 5.49
N HIS A 424 -16.20 -16.48 6.07
CA HIS A 424 -16.88 -17.61 6.73
C HIS A 424 -16.92 -17.51 8.27
N GLY A 425 -16.07 -16.67 8.87
CA GLY A 425 -16.02 -16.38 10.30
C GLY A 425 -16.98 -15.28 10.73
N SER A 426 -17.61 -14.57 9.79
CA SER A 426 -18.76 -13.69 10.04
C SER A 426 -20.05 -14.52 10.15
N VAL A 427 -20.18 -15.23 11.28
CA VAL A 427 -21.36 -16.01 11.64
C VAL A 427 -22.59 -15.08 11.74
N PRO A 428 -23.78 -15.50 11.24
CA PRO A 428 -25.07 -14.82 11.48
C PRO A 428 -25.28 -14.39 12.94
N HIS A 429 -24.75 -15.17 13.88
CA HIS A 429 -24.80 -14.91 15.32
C HIS A 429 -24.11 -13.61 15.74
N VAL A 430 -23.01 -13.18 15.11
CA VAL A 430 -22.37 -11.89 15.45
C VAL A 430 -23.26 -10.71 15.04
N ARG A 431 -23.93 -10.82 13.89
CA ARG A 431 -24.88 -9.81 13.41
C ARG A 431 -26.14 -9.78 14.29
N GLU A 432 -26.66 -10.93 14.67
CA GLU A 432 -27.79 -11.09 15.60
C GLU A 432 -27.44 -10.58 17.01
N MET A 433 -26.24 -10.86 17.53
CA MET A 433 -25.75 -10.34 18.81
C MET A 433 -25.64 -8.82 18.80
N ARG A 434 -25.10 -8.21 17.72
CA ARG A 434 -25.05 -6.74 17.58
C ARG A 434 -26.45 -6.12 17.48
N ALA A 435 -27.40 -6.79 16.84
CA ALA A 435 -28.79 -6.34 16.79
C ALA A 435 -29.43 -6.38 18.19
N LEU A 436 -29.20 -7.45 18.96
CA LEU A 436 -29.64 -7.57 20.35
C LEU A 436 -29.00 -6.50 21.25
N ASP A 437 -27.70 -6.22 21.10
CA ASP A 437 -27.00 -5.16 21.84
C ASP A 437 -27.62 -3.78 21.60
N THR A 438 -28.02 -3.50 20.35
CA THR A 438 -28.72 -2.27 19.99
C THR A 438 -30.11 -2.19 20.64
N GLN A 439 -30.83 -3.31 20.68
CA GLN A 439 -32.15 -3.39 21.31
C GLN A 439 -32.06 -3.23 22.83
N ILE A 440 -31.05 -3.83 23.47
CA ILE A 440 -30.77 -3.68 24.90
C ILE A 440 -30.52 -2.20 25.22
N ALA A 441 -29.64 -1.53 24.47
CA ALA A 441 -29.36 -0.11 24.67
C ALA A 441 -30.62 0.77 24.53
N GLN A 442 -31.52 0.44 23.59
CA GLN A 442 -32.80 1.13 23.45
C GLN A 442 -33.74 0.87 24.64
N ALA A 443 -33.84 -0.36 25.12
CA ALA A 443 -34.66 -0.72 26.28
C ALA A 443 -34.16 -0.01 27.56
N VAL A 444 -32.84 0.04 27.77
CA VAL A 444 -32.21 0.78 28.88
C VAL A 444 -32.56 2.26 28.82
N ARG A 445 -32.44 2.90 27.65
CA ARG A 445 -32.78 4.31 27.48
C ARG A 445 -34.26 4.59 27.73
N LYS A 446 -35.17 3.76 27.18
CA LYS A 446 -36.62 3.88 27.42
C LYS A 446 -36.97 3.71 28.90
N LYS A 447 -36.30 2.78 29.60
CA LYS A 447 -36.45 2.59 31.05
C LYS A 447 -36.01 3.84 31.82
N GLU A 448 -34.84 4.39 31.51
CA GLU A 448 -34.33 5.61 32.16
C GLU A 448 -35.21 6.84 31.92
N ASP A 449 -35.72 6.99 30.70
CA ASP A 449 -36.66 8.08 30.36
C ASP A 449 -38.00 7.92 31.09
N ALA A 450 -38.52 6.68 31.21
CA ALA A 450 -39.74 6.40 31.97
C ALA A 450 -39.56 6.61 33.49
N VAL A 451 -38.40 6.27 34.05
CA VAL A 451 -38.04 6.56 35.45
C VAL A 451 -37.96 8.07 35.68
N ARG A 452 -37.33 8.82 34.77
CA ARG A 452 -37.25 10.29 34.85
C ARG A 452 -38.62 10.96 34.74
N ALA A 453 -39.57 10.33 34.05
CA ALA A 453 -40.96 10.79 33.94
C ALA A 453 -41.88 10.26 35.05
N GLU A 454 -41.34 9.56 36.07
CA GLU A 454 -42.10 8.93 37.17
C GLU A 454 -43.17 7.91 36.70
N ASP A 455 -43.07 7.39 35.47
CA ASP A 455 -43.95 6.37 34.90
C ASP A 455 -43.44 4.96 35.26
N PHE A 456 -43.60 4.60 36.54
CA PHE A 456 -43.12 3.34 37.09
C PHE A 456 -43.68 2.08 36.40
N PRO A 457 -44.97 2.02 35.98
CA PRO A 457 -45.50 0.88 35.24
C PRO A 457 -44.77 0.63 33.92
N ARG A 458 -44.48 1.69 33.14
CA ARG A 458 -43.71 1.53 31.89
C ARG A 458 -42.23 1.23 32.14
N ALA A 459 -41.63 1.82 33.16
CA ALA A 459 -40.27 1.51 33.55
C ALA A 459 -40.10 0.02 33.91
N LEU A 460 -41.09 -0.57 34.59
CA LEU A 460 -41.09 -2.00 34.90
C LEU A 460 -41.20 -2.86 33.64
N ALA A 461 -42.06 -2.50 32.68
CA ALA A 461 -42.20 -3.20 31.40
C ALA A 461 -40.88 -3.18 30.59
N PHE A 462 -40.21 -2.03 30.50
CA PHE A 462 -38.91 -1.94 29.80
C PHE A 462 -37.79 -2.70 30.50
N LYS A 463 -37.84 -2.81 31.84
CA LYS A 463 -36.91 -3.64 32.61
C LYS A 463 -37.10 -5.14 32.34
N GLU A 464 -38.34 -5.59 32.14
CA GLU A 464 -38.63 -6.97 31.74
C GLU A 464 -38.17 -7.25 30.30
N GLU A 465 -38.39 -6.30 29.38
CA GLU A 465 -37.89 -6.36 27.99
C GLU A 465 -36.35 -6.44 27.95
N GLU A 466 -35.65 -5.56 28.69
CA GLU A 466 -34.19 -5.58 28.85
C GLU A 466 -33.70 -6.95 29.35
N ARG A 467 -34.34 -7.52 30.38
CA ARG A 467 -33.97 -8.82 30.94
C ARG A 467 -34.15 -9.96 29.93
N ALA A 468 -35.23 -9.92 29.15
CA ALA A 468 -35.49 -10.91 28.10
C ALA A 468 -34.45 -10.82 26.97
N LEU A 469 -34.08 -9.61 26.55
CA LEU A 469 -33.05 -9.39 25.52
C LEU A 469 -31.66 -9.83 25.99
N HIS A 470 -31.30 -9.56 27.25
CA HIS A 470 -30.06 -10.07 27.83
C HIS A 470 -30.01 -11.61 27.86
N ALA A 471 -31.11 -12.27 28.22
CA ALA A 471 -31.21 -13.72 28.22
C ALA A 471 -31.11 -14.33 26.81
N ALA A 472 -31.71 -13.67 25.81
CA ALA A 472 -31.60 -14.08 24.41
C ALA A 472 -30.15 -13.95 23.89
N ARG A 473 -29.46 -12.87 24.28
CA ARG A 473 -28.05 -12.63 23.92
C ARG A 473 -27.12 -13.68 24.53
N THR A 474 -27.29 -14.01 25.81
CA THR A 474 -26.47 -15.04 26.46
C THR A 474 -26.70 -16.42 25.86
N ALA A 475 -27.96 -16.79 25.60
CA ALA A 475 -28.28 -18.07 24.94
C ALA A 475 -27.68 -18.16 23.51
N LEU A 476 -27.63 -17.04 22.79
CA LEU A 476 -27.02 -16.96 21.46
C LEU A 476 -25.48 -17.07 21.54
N ALA A 477 -24.86 -16.44 22.53
CA ALA A 477 -23.43 -16.55 22.79
C ALA A 477 -23.03 -17.98 23.17
N ASP A 478 -23.82 -18.65 24.01
CA ASP A 478 -23.60 -20.05 24.39
C ASP A 478 -23.74 -20.99 23.19
N LYS A 479 -24.75 -20.78 22.32
CA LYS A 479 -24.89 -21.51 21.05
C LYS A 479 -23.70 -21.31 20.12
N ALA A 480 -23.20 -20.08 20.00
CA ALA A 480 -22.03 -19.76 19.18
C ALA A 480 -20.75 -20.42 19.73
N ALA A 481 -20.57 -20.45 21.05
CA ALA A 481 -19.45 -21.12 21.72
C ALA A 481 -19.49 -22.64 21.55
N HIS A 482 -20.67 -23.25 21.59
CA HIS A 482 -20.83 -24.70 21.38
C HIS A 482 -20.68 -25.09 19.90
N ALA A 483 -21.08 -24.24 18.96
CA ALA A 483 -20.89 -24.47 17.52
C ALA A 483 -19.42 -24.40 17.08
N THR A 484 -18.57 -23.72 17.85
CA THR A 484 -17.13 -23.54 17.54
C THR A 484 -16.22 -24.60 18.17
N ALA A 485 -16.71 -25.40 19.12
CA ALA A 485 -15.90 -26.33 19.91
C ALA A 485 -15.57 -27.69 19.23
N GLY A 486 -15.92 -27.91 17.95
CA GLY A 486 -15.68 -29.22 17.32
C GLY A 486 -15.86 -29.36 15.81
N ASN A 487 -15.97 -28.26 15.04
CA ASN A 487 -16.19 -28.36 13.59
C ASN A 487 -14.90 -28.21 12.76
N PRO A 488 -14.77 -28.94 11.63
CA PRO A 488 -13.66 -28.81 10.68
C PRO A 488 -13.58 -27.39 10.09
N PRO A 489 -12.46 -27.03 9.42
CA PRO A 489 -12.27 -25.70 8.86
C PRO A 489 -13.46 -25.33 7.97
N ALA A 490 -14.13 -24.21 8.28
CA ALA A 490 -15.38 -23.82 7.63
C ALA A 490 -15.19 -23.40 6.16
N ALA A 491 -13.95 -23.13 5.75
CA ALA A 491 -13.59 -22.60 4.44
C ALA A 491 -12.32 -23.27 3.90
N THR A 492 -12.26 -23.40 2.58
CA THR A 492 -11.07 -23.86 1.86
C THR A 492 -10.60 -22.75 0.93
N VAL A 493 -9.34 -22.36 1.04
CA VAL A 493 -8.67 -21.43 0.13
C VAL A 493 -8.40 -22.16 -1.18
N THR A 494 -8.95 -21.64 -2.26
CA THR A 494 -8.86 -22.17 -3.61
C THR A 494 -7.98 -21.29 -4.50
N GLU A 495 -7.66 -21.76 -5.71
CA GLU A 495 -6.99 -20.95 -6.73
C GLU A 495 -7.76 -19.65 -7.04
N ALA A 496 -9.10 -19.71 -7.08
CA ALA A 496 -9.93 -18.53 -7.32
C ALA A 496 -9.77 -17.45 -6.24
N ASP A 497 -9.53 -17.85 -4.99
CA ASP A 497 -9.30 -16.91 -3.89
C ASP A 497 -7.96 -16.19 -4.02
N ILE A 498 -6.90 -16.92 -4.40
CA ILE A 498 -5.59 -16.32 -4.70
C ILE A 498 -5.71 -15.32 -5.83
N ILE A 499 -6.41 -15.70 -6.91
CA ILE A 499 -6.63 -14.82 -8.06
C ILE A 499 -7.40 -13.57 -7.65
N ARG A 500 -8.41 -13.70 -6.81
CA ARG A 500 -9.20 -12.56 -6.31
C ARG A 500 -8.34 -11.62 -5.48
N VAL A 501 -7.59 -12.12 -4.50
CA VAL A 501 -6.70 -11.31 -3.66
C VAL A 501 -5.66 -10.60 -4.53
N LEU A 502 -5.04 -11.31 -5.47
CA LEU A 502 -4.07 -10.71 -6.37
C LEU A 502 -4.73 -9.63 -7.25
N SER A 503 -5.96 -9.86 -7.70
CA SER A 503 -6.71 -8.86 -8.48
C SER A 503 -7.02 -7.61 -7.68
N ASP A 504 -7.44 -7.77 -6.42
CA ASP A 504 -7.74 -6.66 -5.50
C ASP A 504 -6.46 -5.89 -5.15
N MET A 505 -5.34 -6.59 -4.90
CA MET A 505 -4.05 -5.99 -4.54
C MET A 505 -3.40 -5.24 -5.71
N THR A 506 -3.50 -5.77 -6.93
CA THR A 506 -2.83 -5.20 -8.12
C THR A 506 -3.74 -4.32 -8.96
N GLY A 507 -5.05 -4.37 -8.73
CA GLY A 507 -6.06 -3.80 -9.63
C GLY A 507 -6.19 -4.53 -10.97
N ILE A 508 -5.58 -5.71 -11.11
CA ILE A 508 -5.54 -6.48 -12.34
C ILE A 508 -6.68 -7.52 -12.36
N PRO A 509 -7.61 -7.50 -13.32
CA PRO A 509 -8.65 -8.51 -13.42
C PRO A 509 -8.07 -9.86 -13.90
N LEU A 510 -7.77 -10.80 -12.99
CA LEU A 510 -7.15 -12.10 -13.29
C LEU A 510 -8.11 -13.32 -13.26
N GLY A 511 -9.36 -13.14 -12.80
CA GLY A 511 -10.36 -14.22 -12.54
C GLY A 511 -10.89 -14.99 -13.75
N ALA A 512 -11.98 -15.76 -13.55
CA ALA A 512 -12.86 -16.41 -14.56
C ALA A 512 -13.52 -15.44 -15.58
N ILE A 513 -12.90 -14.27 -15.68
CA ILE A 513 -12.99 -13.18 -16.60
C ILE A 513 -12.63 -13.65 -18.01
N GLN A 514 -11.96 -14.78 -18.25
CA GLN A 514 -11.69 -15.20 -19.64
C GLN A 514 -12.96 -15.33 -20.49
N GLU A 515 -14.06 -15.89 -19.97
CA GLU A 515 -15.27 -16.09 -20.77
C GLU A 515 -16.10 -14.80 -20.89
N GLU A 516 -16.24 -14.06 -19.79
CA GLU A 516 -16.90 -12.74 -19.80
C GLU A 516 -16.11 -11.67 -20.58
N GLU A 517 -14.78 -11.66 -20.49
CA GLU A 517 -13.86 -10.79 -21.23
C GLU A 517 -13.82 -11.19 -22.69
N ARG A 518 -13.79 -12.49 -23.03
CA ARG A 518 -13.95 -12.95 -24.42
C ARG A 518 -15.28 -12.47 -25.00
N THR A 519 -16.38 -12.66 -24.28
CA THR A 519 -17.71 -12.23 -24.72
C THR A 519 -17.78 -10.71 -24.84
N HIS A 520 -17.17 -9.97 -23.91
CA HIS A 520 -17.10 -8.53 -23.95
C HIS A 520 -16.27 -8.00 -25.12
N LEU A 521 -15.06 -8.51 -25.30
CA LEU A 521 -14.15 -8.13 -26.38
C LEU A 521 -14.67 -8.55 -27.75
N ALA A 522 -15.48 -9.61 -27.83
CA ALA A 522 -16.18 -9.97 -29.07
C ALA A 522 -17.03 -8.80 -29.60
N HIS A 523 -17.68 -8.07 -28.68
CA HIS A 523 -18.53 -6.90 -28.98
C HIS A 523 -17.78 -5.56 -28.94
N ALA A 524 -16.44 -5.55 -28.80
CA ALA A 524 -15.66 -4.32 -28.69
C ALA A 524 -15.84 -3.38 -29.90
N ASP A 525 -15.91 -3.93 -31.12
CA ASP A 525 -16.13 -3.15 -32.35
C ASP A 525 -17.48 -2.40 -32.31
N THR A 526 -18.56 -3.09 -31.92
CA THR A 526 -19.89 -2.49 -31.77
C THR A 526 -19.90 -1.41 -30.68
N GLN A 527 -19.25 -1.66 -29.55
CA GLN A 527 -19.16 -0.70 -28.45
C GLN A 527 -18.35 0.56 -28.82
N LEU A 528 -17.28 0.39 -29.60
CA LEU A 528 -16.49 1.52 -30.12
C LEU A 528 -17.29 2.34 -31.16
N ARG A 529 -17.98 1.69 -32.09
CA ARG A 529 -18.82 2.35 -33.12
C ARG A 529 -19.99 3.12 -32.53
N ALA A 530 -20.55 2.67 -31.40
CA ALA A 530 -21.58 3.41 -30.68
C ALA A 530 -21.10 4.77 -30.16
N ARG A 531 -19.78 4.98 -30.05
CA ARG A 531 -19.15 6.19 -29.50
C ARG A 531 -18.39 7.01 -30.52
N ILE A 532 -17.76 6.35 -31.49
CA ILE A 532 -16.92 6.95 -32.50
C ILE A 532 -17.60 6.83 -33.86
N VAL A 533 -17.91 7.98 -34.45
CA VAL A 533 -18.69 8.07 -35.69
C VAL A 533 -17.78 8.24 -36.90
N GLY A 534 -18.07 7.52 -37.99
CA GLY A 534 -17.44 7.71 -39.30
C GLY A 534 -16.04 7.11 -39.44
N GLN A 535 -15.62 6.22 -38.52
CA GLN A 535 -14.27 5.65 -38.49
C GLN A 535 -14.26 4.11 -38.55
N ASP A 536 -15.24 3.51 -39.23
CA ASP A 536 -15.51 2.07 -39.18
C ASP A 536 -14.34 1.17 -39.59
N GLU A 537 -13.54 1.59 -40.58
CA GLU A 537 -12.34 0.85 -41.03
C GLU A 537 -11.29 0.80 -39.90
N ALA A 538 -10.95 1.95 -39.33
CA ALA A 538 -9.96 2.05 -38.26
C ALA A 538 -10.41 1.31 -36.99
N LEU A 539 -11.68 1.44 -36.60
CA LEU A 539 -12.21 0.76 -35.41
C LEU A 539 -12.22 -0.76 -35.57
N ARG A 540 -12.59 -1.27 -36.75
CA ARG A 540 -12.58 -2.70 -37.05
C ARG A 540 -11.17 -3.30 -36.93
N ASP A 541 -10.17 -2.59 -37.46
CA ASP A 541 -8.77 -3.02 -37.41
C ASP A 541 -8.23 -3.04 -35.98
N VAL A 542 -8.49 -1.99 -35.20
CA VAL A 542 -8.10 -1.93 -33.78
C VAL A 542 -8.76 -3.05 -32.98
N ALA A 543 -10.08 -3.19 -33.08
CA ALA A 543 -10.82 -4.22 -32.37
C ALA A 543 -10.37 -5.64 -32.79
N GLY A 544 -10.12 -5.85 -34.07
CA GLY A 544 -9.58 -7.10 -34.59
C GLY A 544 -8.20 -7.44 -34.04
N PHE A 545 -7.31 -6.44 -33.95
CA PHE A 545 -5.97 -6.61 -33.38
C PHE A 545 -6.02 -6.96 -31.89
N ILE A 546 -6.76 -6.17 -31.10
CA ILE A 546 -6.88 -6.37 -29.65
C ILE A 546 -7.48 -7.74 -29.33
N ARG A 547 -8.51 -8.19 -30.09
CA ARG A 547 -9.07 -9.54 -29.93
C ARG A 547 -8.03 -10.63 -30.16
N ARG A 548 -7.19 -10.51 -31.18
CA ARG A 548 -6.11 -11.49 -31.44
C ARG A 548 -5.07 -11.49 -30.32
N ALA A 549 -4.67 -10.30 -29.85
CA ALA A 549 -3.72 -10.17 -28.76
C ALA A 549 -4.24 -10.79 -27.45
N ARG A 550 -5.50 -10.51 -27.10
CA ARG A 550 -6.16 -11.08 -25.91
C ARG A 550 -6.49 -12.56 -26.03
N ALA A 551 -6.61 -13.09 -27.25
CA ALA A 551 -6.73 -14.52 -27.49
C ALA A 551 -5.38 -15.27 -27.34
N GLY A 552 -4.29 -14.58 -27.00
CA GLY A 552 -2.95 -15.17 -26.90
C GLY A 552 -2.31 -15.48 -28.25
N LEU A 553 -2.87 -14.94 -29.35
CA LEU A 553 -2.36 -15.12 -30.71
C LEU A 553 -1.32 -14.05 -31.10
N ALA A 554 -1.13 -13.03 -30.24
CA ALA A 554 0.01 -12.12 -30.32
C ALA A 554 1.06 -12.51 -29.28
N GLY A 555 2.33 -12.19 -29.55
CA GLY A 555 3.43 -12.48 -28.62
C GLY A 555 3.22 -11.82 -27.26
N THR A 556 3.47 -12.57 -26.18
CA THR A 556 3.27 -12.14 -24.79
C THR A 556 4.34 -11.19 -24.26
N GLU A 557 5.37 -10.92 -25.06
CA GLU A 557 6.50 -10.06 -24.69
C GLU A 557 6.31 -8.61 -25.12
N ARG A 558 5.27 -8.28 -25.89
CA ARG A 558 5.02 -6.93 -26.42
C ARG A 558 3.79 -6.31 -25.76
N PRO A 559 3.59 -4.99 -25.86
CA PRO A 559 2.31 -4.36 -25.52
C PRO A 559 1.14 -5.03 -26.26
N ILE A 560 -0.06 -4.96 -25.70
CA ILE A 560 -1.30 -5.55 -26.28
C ILE A 560 -1.52 -5.08 -27.72
N GLY A 561 -1.12 -3.85 -28.01
CA GLY A 561 -1.01 -3.34 -29.37
C GLY A 561 -0.48 -1.93 -29.42
N SER A 562 0.17 -1.60 -30.53
CA SER A 562 0.71 -0.28 -30.80
C SER A 562 0.15 0.29 -32.10
N PHE A 563 -0.41 1.50 -32.03
CA PHE A 563 -1.17 2.11 -33.12
C PHE A 563 -0.70 3.54 -33.39
N ILE A 564 -0.54 3.91 -34.66
CA ILE A 564 -0.48 5.32 -35.08
C ILE A 564 -1.81 5.70 -35.71
N PHE A 565 -2.48 6.72 -35.18
CA PHE A 565 -3.69 7.32 -35.73
C PHE A 565 -3.32 8.60 -36.49
N LEU A 566 -3.49 8.57 -37.81
CA LEU A 566 -3.30 9.72 -38.70
C LEU A 566 -4.65 10.33 -39.07
N GLY A 567 -4.69 11.64 -39.30
CA GLY A 567 -5.86 12.33 -39.85
C GLY A 567 -5.94 13.79 -39.39
N PRO A 568 -6.96 14.56 -39.83
CA PRO A 568 -7.10 15.95 -39.43
C PRO A 568 -7.53 16.10 -37.96
N SER A 569 -7.54 17.33 -37.48
CA SER A 569 -8.00 17.63 -36.12
C SER A 569 -9.51 17.37 -36.00
N GLY A 570 -9.93 16.85 -34.84
CA GLY A 570 -11.36 16.67 -34.55
C GLY A 570 -12.05 15.48 -35.23
N VAL A 571 -11.35 14.56 -35.91
CA VAL A 571 -11.95 13.35 -36.50
C VAL A 571 -12.19 12.18 -35.53
N GLY A 572 -11.69 12.29 -34.29
CA GLY A 572 -11.96 11.31 -33.23
C GLY A 572 -10.77 10.52 -32.71
N LYS A 573 -9.53 10.77 -33.18
CA LYS A 573 -8.31 10.03 -32.76
C LYS A 573 -8.16 9.89 -31.23
N THR A 574 -8.18 11.01 -30.50
CA THR A 574 -8.07 11.04 -29.03
C THR A 574 -9.31 10.45 -28.34
N GLU A 575 -10.50 10.59 -28.94
CA GLU A 575 -11.74 10.03 -28.39
C GLU A 575 -11.74 8.50 -28.52
N THR A 576 -11.20 7.94 -29.60
CA THR A 576 -10.99 6.50 -29.77
C THR A 576 -10.09 5.94 -28.67
N ALA A 577 -9.01 6.64 -28.29
CA ALA A 577 -8.15 6.22 -27.19
C ALA A 577 -8.90 6.16 -25.84
N LYS A 578 -9.74 7.16 -25.55
CA LYS A 578 -10.61 7.16 -24.36
C LYS A 578 -11.62 6.02 -24.40
N ALA A 579 -12.26 5.81 -25.55
CA ALA A 579 -13.23 4.73 -25.72
C ALA A 579 -12.58 3.35 -25.55
N LEU A 580 -11.35 3.17 -26.04
CA LEU A 580 -10.59 1.93 -25.85
C LEU A 580 -10.24 1.67 -24.38
N ALA A 581 -9.91 2.70 -23.60
CA ALA A 581 -9.65 2.52 -22.18
C ALA A 581 -10.88 1.93 -21.45
N GLU A 582 -12.06 2.44 -21.76
CA GLU A 582 -13.31 1.95 -21.16
C GLU A 582 -13.76 0.59 -21.73
N VAL A 583 -13.63 0.35 -23.04
CA VAL A 583 -14.05 -0.90 -23.67
C VAL A 583 -13.11 -2.07 -23.36
N VAL A 584 -11.80 -1.81 -23.28
CA VAL A 584 -10.81 -2.89 -23.09
C VAL A 584 -10.50 -3.11 -21.61
N PHE A 585 -10.34 -2.03 -20.83
CA PHE A 585 -9.93 -2.11 -19.43
C PHE A 585 -11.07 -1.87 -18.44
N ARG A 586 -12.29 -1.59 -18.91
CA ARG A 586 -13.48 -1.28 -18.07
C ARG A 586 -13.27 -0.11 -17.11
N ASP A 587 -12.27 0.74 -17.37
CA ASP A 587 -11.93 1.89 -16.56
C ASP A 587 -11.58 3.09 -17.45
N PRO A 588 -12.41 4.15 -17.46
CA PRO A 588 -12.09 5.41 -18.13
C PRO A 588 -10.77 6.05 -17.63
N ARG A 589 -10.37 5.77 -16.39
CA ARG A 589 -9.12 6.26 -15.77
C ARG A 589 -7.91 5.41 -16.14
N ALA A 590 -8.06 4.36 -16.95
CA ALA A 590 -6.95 3.60 -17.52
C ALA A 590 -6.28 4.34 -18.70
N LEU A 591 -6.71 5.55 -19.06
CA LEU A 591 -6.03 6.39 -20.05
C LEU A 591 -4.89 7.20 -19.40
N ILE A 592 -3.66 6.91 -19.82
CA ILE A 592 -2.47 7.72 -19.55
C ILE A 592 -2.23 8.60 -20.78
N ARG A 593 -2.46 9.91 -20.67
CA ARG A 593 -2.26 10.86 -21.77
C ARG A 593 -0.97 11.66 -21.57
N LEU A 594 -0.14 11.67 -22.60
CA LEU A 594 1.07 12.48 -22.68
C LEU A 594 0.98 13.38 -23.92
N ASP A 595 1.11 14.68 -23.71
CA ASP A 595 1.20 15.66 -24.79
C ASP A 595 2.66 15.75 -25.27
N MET A 596 2.92 15.36 -26.51
CA MET A 596 4.28 15.33 -27.06
C MET A 596 4.86 16.72 -27.30
N ALA A 597 4.05 17.78 -27.31
CA ALA A 597 4.55 19.14 -27.33
C ALA A 597 5.33 19.51 -26.06
N GLU A 598 5.00 18.91 -24.90
CA GLU A 598 5.78 19.07 -23.64
C GLU A 598 7.20 18.47 -23.76
N TYR A 599 7.41 17.57 -24.72
CA TYR A 599 8.64 16.80 -24.92
C TYR A 599 9.36 17.17 -26.23
N GLY A 600 9.13 18.37 -26.76
CA GLY A 600 9.82 18.88 -27.94
C GLY A 600 11.31 19.16 -27.73
N GLU A 601 11.73 19.39 -26.47
CA GLU A 601 13.12 19.66 -26.09
C GLU A 601 13.77 18.40 -25.48
N SER A 602 15.05 18.17 -25.81
CA SER A 602 15.78 16.97 -25.43
C SER A 602 15.87 16.74 -23.90
N PHE A 603 15.96 17.81 -23.10
CA PHE A 603 16.04 17.67 -21.64
C PHE A 603 14.72 17.22 -21.00
N ASN A 604 13.56 17.53 -21.61
CA ASN A 604 12.26 17.10 -21.10
C ASN A 604 12.03 15.59 -21.28
N VAL A 605 12.77 14.92 -22.17
CA VAL A 605 12.73 13.46 -22.35
C VAL A 605 13.10 12.73 -21.05
N SER A 606 14.05 13.26 -20.28
CA SER A 606 14.44 12.69 -18.98
C SER A 606 13.28 12.64 -17.98
N LYS A 607 12.28 13.54 -18.09
CA LYS A 607 11.10 13.52 -17.22
C LYS A 607 10.21 12.28 -17.45
N LEU A 608 10.32 11.59 -18.59
CA LEU A 608 9.54 10.38 -18.86
C LEU A 608 10.05 9.16 -18.07
N ILE A 609 11.37 9.03 -17.91
CA ILE A 609 12.02 7.86 -17.29
C ILE A 609 12.78 8.14 -15.99
N GLY A 610 13.03 9.41 -15.68
CA GLY A 610 13.84 9.86 -14.55
C GLY A 610 15.17 10.46 -15.03
N ALA A 611 15.71 11.37 -14.23
CA ALA A 611 17.02 11.96 -14.51
C ALA A 611 18.13 10.93 -14.24
N PRO A 612 19.23 10.90 -15.01
CA PRO A 612 20.36 10.00 -14.77
C PRO A 612 21.16 10.36 -13.51
N ALA A 613 22.04 9.45 -13.08
CA ALA A 613 22.86 9.62 -11.87
C ALA A 613 23.67 10.93 -11.88
N GLY A 614 23.54 11.72 -10.82
CA GLY A 614 24.25 13.00 -10.67
C GLY A 614 23.45 14.25 -11.07
N TYR A 615 22.22 14.09 -11.57
CA TYR A 615 21.33 15.22 -11.90
C TYR A 615 20.21 15.39 -10.84
N VAL A 616 19.70 16.62 -10.71
CA VAL A 616 18.55 16.92 -9.83
C VAL A 616 17.35 16.06 -10.27
N GLY A 617 16.77 15.30 -9.34
CA GLY A 617 15.67 14.37 -9.62
C GLY A 617 16.09 12.91 -9.89
N PHE A 618 17.37 12.55 -9.75
CA PHE A 618 17.86 11.16 -9.96
C PHE A 618 17.15 10.10 -9.09
N ARG A 619 16.63 10.48 -7.92
CA ARG A 619 15.89 9.55 -7.02
C ARG A 619 14.38 9.52 -7.29
N GLU A 620 13.88 10.37 -8.19
CA GLU A 620 12.47 10.40 -8.58
C GLU A 620 12.28 9.58 -9.86
N GLY A 621 11.40 8.58 -9.82
CA GLY A 621 11.04 7.82 -11.01
C GLY A 621 10.43 8.72 -12.08
N GLY A 622 10.59 8.36 -13.34
CA GLY A 622 10.00 9.10 -14.46
C GLY A 622 8.48 9.17 -14.41
N LYS A 623 7.91 10.25 -14.98
CA LYS A 623 6.46 10.48 -15.04
C LYS A 623 5.73 9.30 -15.70
N LEU A 624 6.23 8.83 -16.85
CA LEU A 624 5.62 7.69 -17.56
C LEU A 624 5.84 6.39 -16.80
N THR A 625 7.07 6.12 -16.37
CA THR A 625 7.42 4.88 -15.68
C THR A 625 6.66 4.69 -14.37
N GLU A 626 6.47 5.75 -13.58
CA GLU A 626 5.67 5.71 -12.36
C GLU A 626 4.16 5.57 -12.63
N MET A 627 3.63 6.22 -13.66
CA MET A 627 2.22 6.06 -14.03
C MET A 627 1.91 4.62 -14.47
N VAL A 628 2.76 4.03 -15.30
CA VAL A 628 2.58 2.65 -15.79
C VAL A 628 2.85 1.64 -14.67
N ARG A 629 3.82 1.89 -13.80
CA ARG A 629 4.03 1.09 -12.60
C ARG A 629 2.80 1.02 -11.70
N ARG A 630 2.11 2.15 -11.50
CA ARG A 630 0.88 2.22 -10.71
C ARG A 630 -0.33 1.65 -11.45
N LYS A 631 -0.33 1.70 -12.79
CA LYS A 631 -1.42 1.26 -13.66
C LYS A 631 -0.86 0.51 -14.88
N PRO A 632 -0.49 -0.78 -14.72
CA PRO A 632 0.10 -1.55 -15.81
C PRO A 632 -0.89 -1.90 -16.92
N TYR A 633 -2.20 -1.80 -16.65
CA TYR A 633 -3.30 -1.99 -17.61
C TYR A 633 -3.82 -0.62 -18.02
N ALA A 634 -3.25 -0.08 -19.09
CA ALA A 634 -3.54 1.27 -19.50
C ALA A 634 -3.49 1.44 -21.02
N VAL A 635 -4.29 2.38 -21.51
CA VAL A 635 -4.08 2.98 -22.83
C VAL A 635 -3.10 4.14 -22.65
N ILE A 636 -1.93 4.07 -23.26
CA ILE A 636 -0.94 5.13 -23.28
C ILE A 636 -1.16 5.92 -24.57
N LEU A 637 -1.62 7.16 -24.45
CA LEU A 637 -1.86 8.07 -25.55
C LEU A 637 -0.71 9.08 -25.66
N LEU A 638 0.09 8.98 -26.71
CA LEU A 638 1.08 9.97 -27.13
C LEU A 638 0.42 10.89 -28.16
N ASP A 639 0.00 12.07 -27.72
CA ASP A 639 -0.74 13.03 -28.55
C ASP A 639 0.24 13.93 -29.32
N GLU A 640 -0.02 14.16 -30.62
CA GLU A 640 0.79 15.04 -31.49
C GLU A 640 2.27 14.64 -31.59
N ILE A 641 2.54 13.36 -31.89
CA ILE A 641 3.92 12.81 -31.95
C ILE A 641 4.87 13.60 -32.86
N GLU A 642 4.34 14.32 -33.84
CA GLU A 642 5.14 15.16 -34.72
C GLU A 642 5.86 16.33 -34.00
N LYS A 643 5.40 16.70 -32.80
CA LYS A 643 5.97 17.79 -31.99
C LYS A 643 7.06 17.33 -31.01
N ALA A 644 7.22 16.03 -30.79
CA ALA A 644 8.21 15.49 -29.86
C ALA A 644 9.64 15.54 -30.42
N HIS A 645 10.61 15.58 -29.50
CA HIS A 645 12.01 15.36 -29.82
C HIS A 645 12.25 13.92 -30.31
N PRO A 646 13.14 13.68 -31.30
CA PRO A 646 13.42 12.33 -31.81
C PRO A 646 13.82 11.30 -30.73
N ASP A 647 14.50 11.73 -29.67
CA ASP A 647 14.93 10.84 -28.57
C ASP A 647 13.79 10.21 -27.79
N VAL A 648 12.58 10.80 -27.82
CA VAL A 648 11.39 10.17 -27.24
C VAL A 648 11.14 8.83 -27.94
N PHE A 649 11.28 8.75 -29.26
CA PHE A 649 11.00 7.51 -29.99
C PHE A 649 12.04 6.42 -29.73
N ASN A 650 13.30 6.80 -29.52
CA ASN A 650 14.35 5.86 -29.12
C ASN A 650 14.01 5.13 -27.82
N LEU A 651 13.39 5.86 -26.88
CA LEU A 651 12.89 5.28 -25.63
C LEU A 651 11.80 4.24 -25.87
N PHE A 652 10.85 4.57 -26.76
CA PHE A 652 9.72 3.71 -27.07
C PHE A 652 10.09 2.48 -27.89
N LEU A 653 11.26 2.42 -28.54
CA LEU A 653 11.72 1.21 -29.25
C LEU A 653 11.74 0.00 -28.30
N SER A 654 12.37 0.13 -27.13
CA SER A 654 12.45 -0.96 -26.14
C SER A 654 11.07 -1.36 -25.63
N ILE A 655 10.19 -0.38 -25.42
CA ILE A 655 8.82 -0.59 -24.96
C ILE A 655 8.00 -1.34 -26.03
N LEU A 656 8.12 -0.95 -27.31
CA LEU A 656 7.39 -1.56 -28.42
C LEU A 656 7.89 -2.98 -28.74
N ASP A 657 9.13 -3.30 -28.40
CA ASP A 657 9.78 -4.57 -28.71
C ASP A 657 9.73 -5.61 -27.60
N GLU A 658 10.10 -5.20 -26.39
CA GLU A 658 10.25 -6.07 -25.23
C GLU A 658 9.15 -5.85 -24.18
N GLY A 659 8.26 -4.88 -24.43
CA GLY A 659 7.19 -4.54 -23.49
C GLY A 659 7.72 -4.08 -22.14
N ARG A 660 8.99 -3.67 -22.06
CA ARG A 660 9.67 -3.36 -20.79
C ARG A 660 10.66 -2.23 -20.98
N ILE A 661 10.90 -1.50 -19.91
CA ILE A 661 11.95 -0.50 -19.85
C ILE A 661 12.57 -0.46 -18.46
N THR A 662 13.84 -0.08 -18.37
CA THR A 662 14.49 0.18 -17.09
C THR A 662 14.53 1.70 -16.88
N ASP A 663 14.00 2.17 -15.75
CA ASP A 663 14.00 3.58 -15.39
C ASP A 663 15.39 4.04 -14.90
N ALA A 664 15.55 5.34 -14.65
CA ALA A 664 16.84 5.89 -14.21
C ALA A 664 17.26 5.42 -12.80
N THR A 665 16.34 4.88 -12.00
CA THR A 665 16.62 4.30 -10.69
C THR A 665 17.04 2.83 -10.76
N GLY A 666 17.06 2.23 -11.96
CA GLY A 666 17.37 0.82 -12.20
C GLY A 666 16.17 -0.12 -12.07
N ARG A 667 14.95 0.40 -11.92
CA ARG A 667 13.73 -0.41 -11.80
C ARG A 667 13.23 -0.82 -13.18
N ARG A 668 12.87 -2.09 -13.33
CA ARG A 668 12.22 -2.61 -14.55
C ARG A 668 10.72 -2.37 -14.48
N ILE A 669 10.16 -1.74 -15.52
CA ILE A 669 8.76 -1.38 -15.65
C ILE A 669 8.13 -2.18 -16.79
N ASP A 670 6.93 -2.70 -16.56
CA ASP A 670 6.23 -3.59 -17.48
C ASP A 670 5.12 -2.86 -18.25
N PHE A 671 5.20 -2.90 -19.57
CA PHE A 671 4.28 -2.32 -20.55
C PHE A 671 3.51 -3.40 -21.35
N ARG A 672 3.73 -4.69 -21.09
CA ARG A 672 3.10 -5.79 -21.86
C ARG A 672 1.57 -5.77 -21.79
N ASN A 673 1.01 -5.21 -20.73
CA ASN A 673 -0.43 -5.06 -20.52
C ASN A 673 -0.99 -3.70 -20.97
N THR A 674 -0.23 -2.93 -21.76
CA THR A 674 -0.62 -1.60 -22.23
C THR A 674 -1.03 -1.61 -23.70
N ILE A 675 -1.89 -0.66 -24.10
CA ILE A 675 -2.14 -0.31 -25.50
C ILE A 675 -1.50 1.04 -25.77
N ILE A 676 -0.59 1.12 -26.74
CA ILE A 676 0.11 2.35 -27.07
C ILE A 676 -0.55 2.97 -28.30
N ILE A 677 -1.04 4.19 -28.16
CA ILE A 677 -1.69 4.95 -29.22
C ILE A 677 -0.91 6.24 -29.43
N MET A 678 -0.54 6.48 -30.68
CA MET A 678 0.17 7.67 -31.11
C MET A 678 -0.73 8.43 -32.07
N THR A 679 -1.04 9.69 -31.80
CA THR A 679 -1.83 10.50 -32.74
C THR A 679 -0.92 11.44 -33.48
N SER A 680 -1.24 11.68 -34.75
CA SER A 680 -0.57 12.70 -35.52
C SER A 680 -1.55 13.44 -36.42
N ASN A 681 -1.28 14.72 -36.63
CA ASN A 681 -1.98 15.56 -37.58
C ASN A 681 -1.19 15.74 -38.90
N ILE A 682 -0.24 14.85 -39.20
CA ILE A 682 0.46 14.83 -40.50
C ILE A 682 -0.55 14.57 -41.64
N GLY A 683 -0.34 15.21 -42.79
CA GLY A 683 -1.24 15.15 -43.95
C GLY A 683 -2.34 16.23 -44.00
N LEU A 684 -2.39 17.17 -43.04
CA LEU A 684 -3.41 18.24 -42.95
C LEU A 684 -3.58 19.09 -44.23
N ALA A 685 -2.50 19.36 -44.97
CA ALA A 685 -2.53 20.21 -46.16
C ALA A 685 -3.37 19.57 -47.27
N ALA A 686 -3.17 18.27 -47.51
CA ALA A 686 -3.93 17.51 -48.50
C ALA A 686 -5.43 17.44 -48.16
N PHE A 687 -5.79 17.42 -46.86
CA PHE A 687 -7.19 17.45 -46.42
C PHE A 687 -7.90 18.79 -46.67
N ASN A 688 -7.16 19.92 -46.62
CA ASN A 688 -7.75 21.25 -46.75
C ASN A 688 -7.86 21.73 -48.21
N GLU A 689 -6.89 21.42 -49.08
CA GLU A 689 -6.91 21.85 -50.48
C GLU A 689 -8.07 21.23 -51.27
N HIS A 690 -8.43 19.99 -50.96
CA HIS A 690 -9.55 19.30 -51.60
C HIS A 690 -10.93 19.66 -51.04
N ALA A 691 -11.01 20.22 -49.83
CA ALA A 691 -12.26 20.74 -49.28
C ALA A 691 -12.68 22.09 -49.92
N ALA A 692 -11.73 22.83 -50.49
CA ALA A 692 -11.96 24.12 -51.15
C ALA A 692 -12.45 23.99 -52.61
N LEU A 693 -12.18 22.87 -53.27
CA LEU A 693 -12.56 22.61 -54.67
C LEU A 693 -13.92 21.89 -54.73
N GLY A 694 -15.00 22.63 -54.43
CA GLY A 694 -16.37 22.31 -54.87
C GLY A 694 -16.95 20.96 -54.42
N PHE A 695 -17.66 20.95 -53.28
CA PHE A 695 -18.66 19.94 -52.95
C PHE A 695 -19.88 20.05 -53.90
N ALA A 696 -19.69 19.66 -55.16
CA ALA A 696 -20.79 19.24 -56.02
C ALA A 696 -20.80 17.70 -56.01
N GLU A 697 -21.95 17.14 -55.63
CA GLU A 697 -22.30 15.72 -55.56
C GLU A 697 -21.51 14.79 -56.52
N ARG A 698 -20.39 14.24 -56.06
CA ARG A 698 -19.76 13.07 -56.69
C ARG A 698 -19.84 11.92 -55.70
N ARG A 699 -20.86 11.07 -55.84
CA ARG A 699 -21.03 9.86 -55.01
C ARG A 699 -20.27 8.67 -55.61
N GLY A 700 -19.66 7.85 -54.76
CA GLY A 700 -19.15 6.51 -55.11
C GLY A 700 -17.64 6.47 -55.38
N ALA A 701 -17.23 5.79 -56.45
CA ALA A 701 -15.81 5.45 -56.74
C ALA A 701 -14.82 6.62 -56.72
N ALA A 702 -15.28 7.85 -56.99
CA ALA A 702 -14.45 9.05 -56.94
C ALA A 702 -14.05 9.46 -55.52
N GLU A 703 -14.89 9.21 -54.50
CA GLU A 703 -14.56 9.46 -53.09
C GLU A 703 -13.56 8.43 -52.56
N GLU A 704 -13.69 7.16 -52.99
CA GLU A 704 -12.74 6.09 -52.64
C GLU A 704 -11.35 6.33 -53.24
N GLU A 705 -11.28 6.75 -54.51
CA GLU A 705 -10.03 7.10 -55.18
C GLU A 705 -9.35 8.33 -54.53
N GLN A 706 -10.14 9.33 -54.14
CA GLN A 706 -9.66 10.51 -53.43
C GLN A 706 -9.13 10.16 -52.03
N TYR A 707 -9.82 9.29 -51.30
CA TYR A 707 -9.34 8.80 -50.00
C TYR A 707 -8.06 7.97 -50.16
N ALA A 708 -7.96 7.11 -51.18
CA ALA A 708 -6.75 6.34 -51.44
C ALA A 708 -5.52 7.26 -51.67
N HIS A 709 -5.69 8.32 -52.47
CA HIS A 709 -4.65 9.32 -52.69
C HIS A 709 -4.27 10.08 -51.40
N LEU A 710 -5.27 10.48 -50.59
CA LEU A 710 -5.04 11.10 -49.28
C LEU A 710 -4.26 10.18 -48.33
N LYS A 711 -4.64 8.91 -48.27
CA LYS A 711 -4.01 7.87 -47.45
C LYS A 711 -2.55 7.68 -47.86
N GLU A 712 -2.27 7.59 -49.16
CA GLU A 712 -0.91 7.49 -49.68
C GLU A 712 -0.05 8.70 -49.32
N THR A 713 -0.59 9.91 -49.50
CA THR A 713 0.09 11.17 -49.17
C THR A 713 0.43 11.25 -47.68
N ALA A 714 -0.54 10.97 -46.80
CA ALA A 714 -0.33 10.98 -45.35
C ALA A 714 0.72 9.95 -44.91
N LEU A 715 0.72 8.75 -45.52
CA LEU A 715 1.71 7.72 -45.23
C LEU A 715 3.11 8.09 -45.74
N LYS A 716 3.21 8.79 -46.86
CA LYS A 716 4.48 9.30 -47.38
C LYS A 716 5.08 10.32 -46.44
N GLU A 717 4.32 11.34 -46.03
CA GLU A 717 4.79 12.35 -45.07
C GLU A 717 5.20 11.75 -43.72
N LEU A 718 4.45 10.74 -43.23
CA LEU A 718 4.81 10.03 -42.01
C LEU A 718 6.19 9.34 -42.14
N ARG A 719 6.47 8.69 -43.28
CA ARG A 719 7.75 8.02 -43.54
C ARG A 719 8.92 8.98 -43.75
N GLU A 720 8.66 10.19 -44.23
CA GLU A 720 9.67 11.23 -44.36
C GLU A 720 10.05 11.82 -42.99
N ARG A 721 9.09 11.90 -42.06
CA ARG A 721 9.30 12.50 -40.74
C ARG A 721 9.84 11.53 -39.69
N PHE A 722 9.47 10.25 -39.75
CA PHE A 722 9.87 9.24 -38.76
C PHE A 722 10.78 8.18 -39.37
N ARG A 723 11.79 7.75 -38.60
CA ARG A 723 12.73 6.72 -39.03
C ARG A 723 12.02 5.37 -39.25
N PRO A 724 12.39 4.59 -40.28
CA PRO A 724 11.80 3.27 -40.52
C PRO A 724 11.88 2.32 -39.32
N GLU A 725 12.95 2.41 -38.53
CA GLU A 725 13.16 1.62 -37.31
C GLU A 725 11.98 1.73 -36.35
N PHE A 726 11.51 2.95 -36.08
CA PHE A 726 10.36 3.19 -35.21
C PHE A 726 9.04 2.71 -35.84
N LEU A 727 8.81 3.07 -37.10
CA LEU A 727 7.58 2.70 -37.81
C LEU A 727 7.40 1.18 -37.94
N ASN A 728 8.50 0.44 -38.09
CA ASN A 728 8.48 -1.02 -38.19
C ASN A 728 8.15 -1.71 -36.86
N ARG A 729 8.30 -1.03 -35.71
CA ARG A 729 7.90 -1.58 -34.40
C ARG A 729 6.43 -1.34 -34.09
N VAL A 730 5.77 -0.42 -34.78
CA VAL A 730 4.34 -0.15 -34.61
C VAL A 730 3.52 -1.23 -35.33
N ASP A 731 2.51 -1.78 -34.65
CA ASP A 731 1.72 -2.88 -35.20
C ASP A 731 0.82 -2.44 -36.36
N ARG A 732 0.19 -1.26 -36.25
CA ARG A 732 -0.72 -0.72 -37.25
C ARG A 732 -0.65 0.82 -37.36
N ILE A 733 -0.67 1.31 -38.59
CA ILE A 733 -0.86 2.73 -38.93
C ILE A 733 -2.25 2.86 -39.55
N LEU A 734 -3.11 3.67 -38.92
CA LEU A 734 -4.53 3.81 -39.26
C LEU A 734 -4.83 5.25 -39.65
N VAL A 735 -5.46 5.43 -40.81
CA VAL A 735 -5.82 6.76 -41.34
C VAL A 735 -7.30 7.00 -41.12
N PHE A 736 -7.61 8.03 -40.34
CA PHE A 736 -8.98 8.42 -40.01
C PHE A 736 -9.59 9.23 -41.17
N HIS A 737 -10.86 8.93 -41.43
CA HIS A 737 -11.66 9.58 -42.46
C HIS A 737 -12.07 11.01 -42.02
N PRO A 738 -12.06 12.00 -42.92
CA PRO A 738 -12.73 13.27 -42.66
C PRO A 738 -14.20 13.07 -42.33
N LEU A 739 -14.75 13.89 -41.43
CA LEU A 739 -16.16 13.80 -41.06
C LEU A 739 -17.02 14.47 -42.13
N ASP A 740 -17.85 13.68 -42.80
CA ASP A 740 -18.86 14.18 -43.71
C ASP A 740 -20.05 14.79 -42.95
N ARG A 741 -21.00 15.38 -43.68
CA ARG A 741 -22.17 16.04 -43.07
C ARG A 741 -23.02 15.06 -42.26
N ALA A 742 -23.13 13.80 -42.71
CA ALA A 742 -23.89 12.78 -42.00
C ALA A 742 -23.22 12.39 -40.67
N ALA A 743 -21.91 12.18 -40.68
CA ALA A 743 -21.11 11.93 -39.48
C ALA A 743 -21.16 13.11 -38.51
N LEU A 744 -21.02 14.35 -39.00
CA LEU A 744 -21.16 15.55 -38.17
C LEU A 744 -22.53 15.61 -37.48
N ARG A 745 -23.61 15.32 -38.20
CA ARG A 745 -24.96 15.26 -37.62
C ARG A 745 -25.06 14.21 -36.51
N ALA A 746 -24.53 13.01 -36.74
CA ALA A 746 -24.51 11.95 -35.73
C ALA A 746 -23.69 12.35 -34.50
N VAL A 747 -22.58 13.07 -34.67
CA VAL A 747 -21.80 13.64 -33.54
C VAL A 747 -22.62 14.68 -32.77
N VAL A 748 -23.38 15.55 -33.43
CA VAL A 748 -24.30 16.50 -32.76
C VAL A 748 -25.29 15.73 -31.87
N LEU A 749 -25.93 14.69 -32.42
CA LEU A 749 -26.90 13.88 -31.68
C LEU A 749 -26.28 13.18 -30.45
N LEU A 750 -25.05 12.69 -30.58
CA LEU A 750 -24.31 12.11 -29.46
C LEU A 750 -24.04 13.15 -28.36
N GLN A 751 -23.63 14.37 -28.71
CA GLN A 751 -23.40 15.44 -27.73
C GLN A 751 -24.70 15.88 -27.04
N LEU A 752 -25.80 16.05 -27.79
CA LEU A 752 -27.11 16.37 -27.20
C LEU A 752 -27.58 15.27 -26.23
N SER A 753 -27.32 14.00 -26.56
CA SER A 753 -27.63 12.87 -25.69
C SER A 753 -26.81 12.89 -24.39
N ARG A 754 -25.53 13.33 -24.45
CA ARG A 754 -24.69 13.52 -23.25
C ARG A 754 -25.24 14.62 -22.34
N VAL A 755 -25.65 15.76 -22.92
CA VAL A 755 -26.32 16.85 -22.19
C VAL A 755 -27.61 16.33 -21.53
N ALA A 756 -28.40 15.54 -22.26
CA ALA A 756 -29.63 14.94 -21.72
C ALA A 756 -29.38 14.03 -20.51
N ALA A 757 -28.36 13.17 -20.58
CA ALA A 757 -28.00 12.28 -19.49
C ALA A 757 -27.52 13.06 -18.25
N SER A 758 -26.72 14.11 -18.46
CA SER A 758 -26.25 15.00 -17.39
C SER A 758 -27.41 15.68 -16.65
N LEU A 759 -28.37 16.24 -17.41
CA LEU A 759 -29.57 16.86 -16.83
C LEU A 759 -30.50 15.85 -16.15
N ALA A 760 -30.64 14.65 -16.70
CA ALA A 760 -31.44 13.59 -16.09
C ALA A 760 -30.90 13.17 -14.71
N ALA A 761 -29.57 13.12 -14.54
CA ALA A 761 -28.94 12.85 -13.25
C ALA A 761 -29.24 13.93 -12.20
N GLN A 762 -29.56 15.15 -12.64
CA GLN A 762 -29.98 16.27 -11.79
C GLN A 762 -31.50 16.38 -11.63
N GLY A 763 -32.27 15.44 -12.20
CA GLY A 763 -33.74 15.43 -12.10
C GLY A 763 -34.46 16.34 -13.10
N HIS A 764 -33.77 16.80 -14.15
CA HIS A 764 -34.32 17.59 -15.26
C HIS A 764 -34.50 16.73 -16.52
N THR A 765 -35.40 17.13 -17.42
CA THR A 765 -35.58 16.44 -18.71
C THR A 765 -35.16 17.34 -19.86
N PHE A 766 -34.42 16.79 -20.83
CA PHE A 766 -34.00 17.51 -22.03
C PHE A 766 -34.43 16.74 -23.28
N ALA A 767 -35.05 17.45 -24.22
CA ALA A 767 -35.47 16.93 -25.52
C ALA A 767 -35.08 17.91 -26.62
N TRP A 768 -34.97 17.44 -27.87
CA TRP A 768 -34.69 18.26 -29.03
C TRP A 768 -35.50 17.80 -30.24
N ASP A 769 -35.74 18.69 -31.19
CA ASP A 769 -36.30 18.34 -32.50
C ASP A 769 -35.20 18.12 -33.57
N ASP A 770 -35.57 17.45 -34.67
CA ASP A 770 -34.62 17.19 -35.77
C ASP A 770 -34.12 18.51 -36.41
N ARG A 771 -34.94 19.56 -36.40
CA ARG A 771 -34.60 20.86 -36.98
C ARG A 771 -33.48 21.55 -36.19
N ALA A 772 -33.47 21.45 -34.88
CA ALA A 772 -32.40 21.94 -34.02
C ALA A 772 -31.10 21.17 -34.27
N ALA A 773 -31.17 19.84 -34.38
CA ALA A 773 -30.00 19.03 -34.71
C ALA A 773 -29.42 19.42 -36.08
N ASP A 774 -30.27 19.63 -37.10
CA ASP A 774 -29.85 20.08 -38.43
C ASP A 774 -29.27 21.50 -38.40
N ALA A 775 -29.84 22.41 -37.62
CA ALA A 775 -29.37 23.79 -37.46
C ALA A 775 -28.00 23.87 -36.75
N LEU A 776 -27.76 23.00 -35.76
CA LEU A 776 -26.46 22.86 -35.11
C LEU A 776 -25.44 22.22 -36.06
N THR A 777 -25.85 21.21 -36.84
CA THR A 777 -24.99 20.55 -37.83
C THR A 777 -24.54 21.54 -38.91
N ALA A 778 -25.46 22.33 -39.48
CA ALA A 778 -25.16 23.29 -40.53
C ALA A 778 -24.13 24.35 -40.08
N ARG A 779 -24.20 24.79 -38.81
CA ARG A 779 -23.21 25.69 -38.20
C ARG A 779 -21.87 25.03 -37.90
N SER A 780 -21.85 23.71 -37.80
CA SER A 780 -20.67 22.92 -37.44
C SER A 780 -19.81 22.52 -38.63
N VAL A 781 -20.32 22.67 -39.87
CA VAL A 781 -19.54 22.38 -41.08
C VAL A 781 -18.46 23.44 -41.25
N SER A 782 -17.22 23.09 -40.90
CA SER A 782 -16.04 23.93 -41.08
C SER A 782 -14.89 23.08 -41.61
N PRO A 783 -14.14 23.55 -42.63
CA PRO A 783 -12.89 22.92 -43.02
C PRO A 783 -11.91 22.82 -41.84
N GLY A 784 -11.30 21.66 -41.62
CA GLY A 784 -10.20 21.46 -40.68
C GLY A 784 -10.51 21.33 -39.18
N GLU A 785 -11.71 21.70 -38.69
CA GLU A 785 -12.05 21.65 -37.25
C GLU A 785 -12.80 20.38 -36.80
N GLY A 786 -13.44 19.67 -37.74
CA GLY A 786 -14.16 18.41 -37.46
C GLY A 786 -15.15 18.51 -36.29
N ALA A 787 -15.21 17.47 -35.45
CA ALA A 787 -16.10 17.40 -34.30
C ALA A 787 -15.79 18.42 -33.18
N ARG A 788 -14.60 19.06 -33.17
CA ARG A 788 -14.28 20.07 -32.15
C ARG A 788 -15.22 21.27 -32.26
N LYS A 789 -15.58 21.67 -33.49
CA LYS A 789 -16.55 22.73 -33.76
C LYS A 789 -17.94 22.38 -33.24
N VAL A 790 -18.36 21.11 -33.39
CA VAL A 790 -19.62 20.62 -32.84
C VAL A 790 -19.67 20.79 -31.33
N THR A 791 -18.63 20.35 -30.60
CA THR A 791 -18.57 20.50 -29.14
C THR A 791 -18.70 21.96 -28.71
N ARG A 792 -17.99 22.87 -29.40
CA ARG A 792 -18.06 24.30 -29.13
C ARG A 792 -19.47 24.86 -29.35
N ILE A 793 -20.11 24.51 -30.46
CA ILE A 793 -21.46 24.97 -30.80
C ILE A 793 -22.49 24.42 -29.82
N VAL A 794 -22.40 23.15 -29.43
CA VAL A 794 -23.32 22.59 -28.43
C VAL A 794 -23.14 23.28 -27.09
N ARG A 795 -21.91 23.55 -26.65
CA ARG A 795 -21.67 24.33 -25.43
C ARG A 795 -22.30 25.73 -25.53
N GLU A 796 -21.96 26.48 -26.57
CA GLU A 796 -22.38 27.88 -26.75
C GLU A 796 -23.91 28.05 -26.90
N TYR A 797 -24.57 27.18 -27.66
CA TYR A 797 -25.99 27.34 -27.99
C TYR A 797 -26.93 26.49 -27.14
N VAL A 798 -26.42 25.49 -26.42
CA VAL A 798 -27.24 24.56 -25.64
C VAL A 798 -26.86 24.62 -24.17
N GLU A 799 -25.60 24.32 -23.81
CA GLU A 799 -25.19 24.27 -22.39
C GLU A 799 -25.27 25.65 -21.74
N ASP A 800 -24.72 26.69 -22.37
CA ASP A 800 -24.74 28.05 -21.84
C ASP A 800 -26.18 28.57 -21.71
N ALA A 801 -27.03 28.31 -22.72
CA ALA A 801 -28.45 28.66 -22.66
C ALA A 801 -29.21 27.91 -21.55
N ILE A 802 -28.86 26.65 -21.27
CA ILE A 802 -29.43 25.90 -20.14
C ILE A 802 -28.93 26.49 -18.81
N ALA A 803 -27.64 26.79 -18.70
CA ALA A 803 -27.03 27.34 -17.51
C ALA A 803 -27.65 28.69 -17.12
N ASP A 804 -27.82 29.60 -18.09
CA ASP A 804 -28.48 30.89 -17.90
C ASP A 804 -29.90 30.70 -17.33
N ARG A 805 -30.67 29.76 -17.88
CA ARG A 805 -32.02 29.42 -17.40
C ARG A 805 -32.04 28.76 -16.04
N MET A 806 -31.01 28.00 -15.68
CA MET A 806 -30.89 27.38 -14.37
C MET A 806 -30.55 28.38 -13.26
N LEU A 807 -29.95 29.51 -13.61
CA LEU A 807 -29.58 30.58 -12.67
C LEU A 807 -30.71 31.61 -12.43
N GLU A 808 -31.79 31.57 -13.22
CA GLU A 808 -32.98 32.41 -13.02
C GLU A 808 -33.70 32.04 -11.70
N SER A 809 -34.10 33.05 -10.91
CA SER A 809 -34.67 32.88 -9.55
C SER A 809 -35.99 32.10 -9.47
N ASP A 810 -36.65 31.82 -10.60
CA ASP A 810 -37.97 31.17 -10.70
C ASP A 810 -37.91 29.76 -11.34
N MET A 811 -36.75 29.08 -11.20
CA MET A 811 -36.53 27.78 -11.85
C MET A 811 -37.27 26.62 -11.14
N PRO A 812 -38.09 25.81 -11.84
CA PRO A 812 -38.79 24.68 -11.24
C PRO A 812 -37.83 23.55 -10.82
N ARG A 813 -38.06 22.95 -9.63
CA ARG A 813 -37.27 21.79 -9.12
C ARG A 813 -37.09 20.64 -10.14
N HIS A 814 -38.02 20.48 -11.08
CA HIS A 814 -37.94 19.52 -12.18
C HIS A 814 -38.25 20.20 -13.53
N ALA A 815 -37.36 21.07 -13.99
CA ALA A 815 -37.50 21.72 -15.29
C ALA A 815 -37.44 20.74 -16.49
N ALA A 816 -38.23 21.04 -17.52
CA ALA A 816 -38.17 20.37 -18.82
C ALA A 816 -37.68 21.36 -19.89
N PHE A 817 -36.57 21.03 -20.53
CA PHE A 817 -35.93 21.82 -21.58
C PHE A 817 -36.21 21.19 -22.94
N THR A 818 -36.66 21.99 -23.90
CA THR A 818 -36.82 21.56 -25.29
C THR A 818 -36.00 22.46 -26.21
N LEU A 819 -35.07 21.88 -26.96
CA LEU A 819 -34.31 22.57 -27.99
C LEU A 819 -35.05 22.49 -29.34
N THR A 820 -35.33 23.64 -29.94
CA THR A 820 -35.99 23.78 -31.25
C THR A 820 -35.16 24.69 -32.17
N ALA A 821 -35.51 24.79 -33.46
CA ALA A 821 -34.98 25.84 -34.34
C ALA A 821 -36.02 26.95 -34.63
N LYS A 822 -35.63 28.22 -34.48
CA LYS A 822 -36.39 29.41 -34.93
C LYS A 822 -35.51 30.22 -35.88
N ASP A 823 -36.03 30.60 -37.05
CA ASP A 823 -35.30 31.35 -38.09
C ASP A 823 -33.95 30.74 -38.48
N GLY A 824 -33.89 29.41 -38.48
CA GLY A 824 -32.65 28.67 -38.76
C GLY A 824 -31.62 28.70 -37.63
N ALA A 825 -31.93 29.25 -36.45
CA ALA A 825 -31.08 29.25 -35.26
C ALA A 825 -31.61 28.32 -34.15
N PRO A 826 -30.72 27.59 -33.43
CA PRO A 826 -31.13 26.83 -32.26
C PRO A 826 -31.67 27.79 -31.20
N ALA A 827 -32.82 27.45 -30.64
CA ALA A 827 -33.51 28.20 -29.60
C ALA A 827 -33.95 27.25 -28.50
N LEU A 828 -33.56 27.54 -27.26
CA LEU A 828 -33.95 26.76 -26.09
C LEU A 828 -35.29 27.28 -25.55
N VAL A 829 -36.23 26.36 -25.33
CA VAL A 829 -37.53 26.64 -24.72
C VAL A 829 -37.62 25.92 -23.39
N LEU A 830 -37.84 26.69 -22.32
CA LEU A 830 -38.19 26.15 -21.01
C LEU A 830 -39.68 25.80 -21.02
N CYS A 831 -39.99 24.52 -20.77
CA CYS A 831 -41.35 24.04 -20.61
C CYS A 831 -41.63 23.79 -19.12
N ALA A 832 -42.82 24.19 -18.66
CA ALA A 832 -43.32 23.75 -17.37
C ALA A 832 -43.40 22.22 -17.37
N ALA A 833 -42.92 21.58 -16.31
CA ALA A 833 -42.92 20.12 -16.19
C ALA A 833 -44.31 19.56 -16.54
N PRO A 834 -44.43 18.55 -17.41
CA PRO A 834 -45.73 17.98 -17.71
C PRO A 834 -46.35 17.47 -16.40
N ARG A 835 -47.46 18.09 -15.96
CA ARG A 835 -48.34 17.48 -14.96
C ARG A 835 -48.65 16.08 -15.47
N ARG A 836 -48.42 15.05 -14.64
CA ARG A 836 -48.83 13.66 -14.92
C ARG A 836 -50.32 13.66 -15.29
N ALA A 837 -50.62 13.75 -16.58
CA ALA A 837 -51.94 13.66 -17.15
C ALA A 837 -51.92 12.50 -18.14
N GLY A 838 -52.94 11.66 -18.02
CA GLY A 838 -53.04 10.35 -18.65
C GLY A 838 -52.74 10.33 -20.15
N ALA A 839 -52.18 9.19 -20.55
CA ALA A 839 -51.98 8.72 -21.91
C ALA A 839 -52.76 9.48 -23.01
N ARG A 840 -52.07 10.31 -23.80
CA ARG A 840 -52.20 10.37 -25.26
C ARG A 840 -51.16 11.29 -25.91
N ARG A 841 -50.55 10.75 -26.97
CA ARG A 841 -49.55 11.31 -27.91
C ARG A 841 -48.14 11.53 -27.34
N THR A 842 -47.33 10.47 -27.45
CA THR A 842 -45.87 10.48 -27.36
C THR A 842 -45.23 11.39 -28.42
N PRO A 843 -44.42 12.40 -28.05
CA PRO A 843 -43.29 12.80 -28.88
C PRO A 843 -42.24 11.69 -28.84
N LYS A 844 -41.58 11.41 -29.97
CA LYS A 844 -40.63 10.31 -30.12
C LYS A 844 -39.55 10.35 -29.02
N ARG A 845 -39.61 9.39 -28.08
CA ARG A 845 -38.42 8.91 -27.38
C ARG A 845 -37.46 8.41 -28.46
N ALA A 846 -36.24 8.94 -28.50
CA ALA A 846 -35.18 8.38 -29.32
C ALA A 846 -34.99 6.92 -28.92
N GLN A 847 -35.48 6.02 -29.78
CA GLN A 847 -35.07 4.64 -29.79
C GLN A 847 -33.56 4.62 -30.04
N ALA A 848 -32.89 3.71 -29.36
CA ALA A 848 -31.53 3.31 -29.69
C ALA A 848 -31.39 3.18 -31.21
N VAL A 849 -30.31 3.75 -31.73
CA VAL A 849 -29.82 3.55 -33.10
C VAL A 849 -29.93 2.05 -33.45
N PRO A 850 -30.39 1.66 -34.66
CA PRO A 850 -30.59 0.25 -35.00
C PRO A 850 -29.28 -0.53 -34.85
N GLN A 851 -29.44 -1.76 -34.34
CA GLN A 851 -28.41 -2.72 -33.94
C GLN A 851 -27.34 -3.00 -34.99
#